data_AF-A0A453RRN6-F1
#
_entry.id   AF-A0A453RRN6-F1
#
_cell.length_a   1.000
_cell.length_b   1.000
_cell.length_c   1.000
_cell.angle_alpha   90.00
_cell.angle_beta   90.00
_cell.angle_gamma   90.00
#
_symmetry.space_group_name_H-M   'P 1'
#
loop_
_entity.id
_entity.type
_entity.pdbx_description
1 polymer ?
#
loop_
_entity_poly.entity_id
_entity_poly.type
_entity_poly.pdbx_seq_one_letter_code
_entity_poly.pdbx_strand_id
1 'polypeptide(L)'
;MENGEIEAAQDGLPVPAPPNGRRYRPVGSDDSAVIQMTSMEPSPGSTSVTSHDAVTPQPPRNLKPGGANLTIDPSMQGGSGDHATSSGSQRDSKLELFGFDSLVNILGLKSMTGEEVPAPSSPREGEDVAITIGRPKEAGPKFGTMMGVFVPCLQNILGIIYYIRFTWIVGMAGIWQSLVLVSFCGACTFLTGLSLSAIATNGAMKGGGPYYLIGRALGPEVGVSIGLCFFLGNAVAGSMYVLGAVETFLDAIPSAGLFQESVTVVNNTLLNGTATAGTATISTPSLHDLQVYGVIVTILLCFIVFGGVKIINKVAPAFLIPVLFSLLCIYLGVFIAPRHNAPKGITGLSLTSLRDNWGSEYQRTNNAGVPDPNGSIYWDFNALVGLFFPAVTGIMAGSNRSASLKDTQRSIPIGTLCATLTTTAMYLFSVLLFGALSTREELLTDRLLTATVAWPAPVVIYIGIILSTLGAALQSLTGAPRLLAAIANDDILPVLNYFKVSEGAEPHAATLFTALICIGCVIIGNLDLITPTITMFFLLCYAGVNLSCFLLDLLDAPSWRPRWKLHHWSLSLVGALLCVVIMFLISWSFTVISLALASLIYYYVSLKGKAGDWGDGFKSAYFQLALRSLRSLGAHCSSHSKPSSS
;
A
#
# COMPACT_ATOMS: atom_id res chain seq x y z
N MET A 1 6.39 60.98 4.57
CA MET A 1 5.44 61.74 3.73
C MET A 1 4.15 60.96 3.66
N GLU A 2 3.17 61.49 4.39
CA GLU A 2 1.71 61.36 4.32
C GLU A 2 1.03 60.66 3.12
N ASN A 3 0.11 59.75 3.46
CA ASN A 3 -1.34 59.64 3.17
C ASN A 3 -1.93 59.84 1.75
N GLY A 4 -2.93 59.00 1.43
CA GLY A 4 -4.04 59.32 0.50
C GLY A 4 -4.88 58.12 0.01
N GLU A 5 -6.02 57.86 0.64
CA GLU A 5 -7.12 56.95 0.25
C GLU A 5 -7.83 57.36 -1.05
N ILE A 6 -8.51 56.41 -1.75
CA ILE A 6 -9.88 56.54 -2.30
C ILE A 6 -10.57 55.15 -2.39
N GLU A 7 -11.71 54.98 -1.70
CA GLU A 7 -12.72 53.93 -1.90
C GLU A 7 -13.63 54.22 -3.12
N ALA A 8 -14.10 53.19 -3.82
CA ALA A 8 -15.42 53.19 -4.46
C ALA A 8 -15.93 51.77 -4.78
N ALA A 9 -17.17 51.50 -4.35
CA ALA A 9 -17.96 50.30 -4.56
C ALA A 9 -18.53 50.18 -5.98
N GLN A 10 -18.83 48.96 -6.45
CA GLN A 10 -19.88 48.78 -7.45
C GLN A 10 -20.56 47.40 -7.43
N ASP A 11 -21.88 47.48 -7.57
CA ASP A 11 -22.94 46.51 -7.41
C ASP A 11 -22.88 45.27 -8.32
N GLY A 12 -23.37 44.15 -7.78
CA GLY A 12 -23.69 42.94 -8.51
C GLY A 12 -25.19 42.80 -8.81
N LEU A 13 -25.52 42.24 -9.98
CA LEU A 13 -26.82 41.69 -10.40
C LEU A 13 -26.58 40.70 -11.58
N PRO A 14 -27.49 39.76 -11.90
CA PRO A 14 -27.31 38.34 -11.56
C PRO A 14 -27.23 37.39 -12.79
N VAL A 15 -26.68 36.19 -12.58
CA VAL A 15 -26.55 35.12 -13.60
C VAL A 15 -27.75 34.14 -13.51
N PRO A 16 -28.30 33.62 -14.62
CA PRO A 16 -29.56 32.86 -14.62
C PRO A 16 -29.41 31.40 -14.18
N ALA A 17 -30.50 30.84 -13.63
CA ALA A 17 -30.60 29.46 -13.14
C ALA A 17 -30.85 28.42 -14.27
N PRO A 18 -30.34 27.18 -14.13
CA PRO A 18 -30.75 26.05 -14.97
C PRO A 18 -31.97 25.28 -14.39
N PRO A 19 -32.79 24.62 -15.23
CA PRO A 19 -34.04 24.01 -14.83
C PRO A 19 -33.88 22.56 -14.32
N ASN A 20 -34.75 22.21 -13.37
CA ASN A 20 -35.19 20.88 -12.96
C ASN A 20 -34.18 19.87 -12.35
N GLY A 21 -34.39 19.56 -11.05
CA GLY A 21 -34.05 18.24 -10.52
C GLY A 21 -33.72 18.16 -9.02
N ARG A 22 -34.74 18.26 -8.15
CA ARG A 22 -34.78 17.85 -6.72
C ARG A 22 -33.79 18.52 -5.74
N ARG A 23 -34.26 19.56 -5.04
CA ARG A 23 -33.66 20.04 -3.78
C ARG A 23 -34.27 19.27 -2.59
N TYR A 24 -33.42 18.71 -1.75
CA TYR A 24 -33.80 18.19 -0.43
C TYR A 24 -34.17 19.37 0.48
N ARG A 25 -35.34 19.31 1.11
CA ARG A 25 -35.77 20.21 2.19
C ARG A 25 -35.51 19.51 3.53
N PRO A 26 -34.89 20.16 4.52
CA PRO A 26 -34.79 19.58 5.86
C PRO A 26 -36.18 19.53 6.50
N VAL A 27 -36.51 18.37 7.09
CA VAL A 27 -37.79 18.09 7.77
C VAL A 27 -37.84 18.88 9.08
N GLY A 28 -38.92 19.63 9.29
CA GLY A 28 -39.14 20.42 10.51
C GLY A 28 -39.88 19.59 11.57
N SER A 29 -39.79 20.00 12.83
CA SER A 29 -40.47 19.35 13.97
C SER A 29 -41.99 19.29 13.83
N ASP A 30 -42.57 20.12 12.97
CA ASP A 30 -44.02 20.25 12.79
C ASP A 30 -44.56 19.49 11.56
N ASP A 31 -43.73 18.69 10.88
CA ASP A 31 -44.18 17.84 9.77
C ASP A 31 -44.98 16.64 10.29
N SER A 32 -46.16 16.40 9.70
CA SER A 32 -47.13 15.39 10.20
C SER A 32 -46.60 13.95 10.25
N ALA A 33 -45.54 13.64 9.50
CA ALA A 33 -44.85 12.34 9.51
C ALA A 33 -44.00 12.12 10.79
N VAL A 34 -43.56 13.18 11.46
CA VAL A 34 -42.84 13.13 12.74
C VAL A 34 -43.83 13.02 13.90
N ILE A 35 -44.99 13.68 13.79
CA ILE A 35 -46.08 13.61 14.78
C ILE A 35 -46.71 12.20 14.85
N GLN A 36 -46.74 11.46 13.74
CA GLN A 36 -47.25 10.08 13.69
C GLN A 36 -46.28 8.99 14.20
N MET A 37 -44.99 9.28 14.39
CA MET A 37 -44.03 8.32 14.98
C MET A 37 -43.92 8.42 16.51
N THR A 38 -44.51 9.45 17.13
CA THR A 38 -44.49 9.66 18.59
C THR A 38 -45.64 8.93 19.31
N SER A 39 -46.57 8.32 18.58
CA SER A 39 -47.69 7.57 19.16
C SER A 39 -47.48 6.05 19.05
N MET A 40 -46.52 5.49 19.81
CA MET A 40 -46.44 4.05 20.04
C MET A 40 -45.53 3.74 21.25
N GLU A 41 -46.03 4.00 22.46
CA GLU A 41 -45.58 3.28 23.65
C GLU A 41 -46.79 2.90 24.55
N PRO A 42 -46.71 1.78 25.28
CA PRO A 42 -47.87 1.11 25.85
C PRO A 42 -48.29 1.67 27.22
N SER A 43 -49.60 1.61 27.47
CA SER A 43 -50.26 2.02 28.71
C SER A 43 -49.75 1.28 29.96
N PRO A 44 -49.83 1.95 31.12
CA PRO A 44 -50.67 1.41 32.20
C PRO A 44 -51.60 2.48 32.79
N GLY A 45 -52.89 2.15 32.95
CA GLY A 45 -53.84 2.93 33.76
C GLY A 45 -53.66 2.62 35.26
N SER A 46 -54.34 3.26 36.20
CA SER A 46 -55.12 4.49 36.29
C SER A 46 -55.61 4.57 37.74
N THR A 47 -55.53 5.74 38.40
CA THR A 47 -56.47 6.29 39.42
C THR A 47 -55.78 7.51 40.04
N SER A 48 -56.14 8.74 39.65
CA SER A 48 -57.29 9.56 40.04
C SER A 48 -57.00 10.45 41.24
N VAL A 49 -57.21 11.75 41.03
CA VAL A 49 -57.85 12.76 41.90
C VAL A 49 -57.08 14.09 41.90
N THR A 50 -57.86 15.10 41.52
CA THR A 50 -57.71 16.56 41.46
C THR A 50 -57.21 17.21 42.76
N SER A 51 -56.43 18.31 42.66
CA SER A 51 -56.85 19.67 43.04
C SER A 51 -55.67 20.65 43.33
N HIS A 52 -55.78 21.83 42.71
CA HIS A 52 -55.50 23.18 43.24
C HIS A 52 -54.08 23.71 43.59
N ASP A 53 -53.88 24.94 43.05
CA ASP A 53 -53.18 26.14 43.57
C ASP A 53 -51.64 26.10 43.69
N ALA A 54 -50.86 26.91 42.96
CA ALA A 54 -50.75 28.37 42.80
C ALA A 54 -49.55 28.95 43.59
N VAL A 55 -48.79 29.82 42.90
CA VAL A 55 -47.92 30.91 43.41
C VAL A 55 -46.41 30.63 43.63
N THR A 56 -45.66 31.40 42.84
CA THR A 56 -44.23 31.80 42.79
C THR A 56 -43.75 32.67 44.00
N PRO A 57 -42.55 33.31 44.03
CA PRO A 57 -41.20 32.75 44.19
C PRO A 57 -40.28 33.54 45.20
N GLN A 58 -39.04 33.04 45.42
CA GLN A 58 -37.78 33.78 45.79
C GLN A 58 -37.52 34.30 47.26
N PRO A 59 -36.28 34.63 47.68
CA PRO A 59 -34.92 34.03 47.46
C PRO A 59 -34.02 34.06 48.76
N PRO A 60 -32.65 34.21 48.77
CA PRO A 60 -31.74 33.35 49.55
C PRO A 60 -30.89 34.12 50.62
N ARG A 61 -30.00 33.40 51.36
CA ARG A 61 -28.79 33.86 52.12
C ARG A 61 -28.35 32.73 53.09
N ASN A 62 -27.11 32.48 53.52
CA ASN A 62 -25.76 33.01 53.31
C ASN A 62 -24.74 32.09 54.05
N LEU A 63 -23.50 32.06 53.56
CA LEU A 63 -22.19 31.94 54.26
C LEU A 63 -21.76 30.71 55.14
N LYS A 64 -20.58 30.18 54.74
CA LYS A 64 -19.49 29.44 55.46
C LYS A 64 -18.89 30.27 56.64
N PRO A 65 -17.92 29.81 57.53
CA PRO A 65 -16.79 28.87 57.26
C PRO A 65 -16.19 28.03 58.45
N GLY A 66 -15.18 27.17 58.15
CA GLY A 66 -13.89 27.13 58.89
C GLY A 66 -13.41 25.88 59.68
N GLY A 67 -12.15 25.45 59.43
CA GLY A 67 -11.21 24.71 60.33
C GLY A 67 -11.10 23.17 60.14
N ALA A 68 -10.02 22.54 59.63
CA ALA A 68 -8.66 22.27 60.19
C ALA A 68 -8.71 21.45 61.51
N ASN A 69 -7.93 20.39 61.83
CA ASN A 69 -6.64 19.84 61.37
C ASN A 69 -6.33 18.50 62.09
N LEU A 70 -5.40 17.69 61.53
CA LEU A 70 -4.37 16.78 62.13
C LEU A 70 -4.76 15.60 63.06
N THR A 71 -4.58 14.33 62.63
CA THR A 71 -3.43 13.38 62.84
C THR A 71 -3.16 12.91 64.27
N ILE A 72 -3.05 11.57 64.46
CA ILE A 72 -1.85 10.82 64.91
C ILE A 72 -2.27 9.39 65.32
N ASP A 73 -1.52 8.41 64.80
CA ASP A 73 -1.49 6.97 65.11
C ASP A 73 -0.41 6.72 66.18
N PRO A 74 -0.48 5.69 67.04
CA PRO A 74 0.57 4.66 66.93
C PRO A 74 0.19 3.21 67.37
N SER A 75 0.62 2.27 66.53
CA SER A 75 1.38 1.02 66.78
C SER A 75 1.01 0.01 67.91
N MET A 76 0.86 -1.25 67.46
CA MET A 76 1.38 -2.54 67.98
C MET A 76 1.27 -2.89 69.48
N GLN A 77 0.79 -4.11 69.79
CA GLN A 77 1.62 -5.26 70.22
C GLN A 77 0.80 -6.43 70.80
N GLY A 78 1.17 -7.67 70.42
CA GLY A 78 1.16 -8.84 71.32
C GLY A 78 -0.12 -9.68 71.41
N GLY A 79 -0.07 -10.89 70.84
CA GLY A 79 -1.10 -11.92 71.01
C GLY A 79 -0.88 -12.85 72.21
N SER A 80 -1.88 -13.72 72.42
CA SER A 80 -1.86 -15.09 72.98
C SER A 80 -2.99 -15.33 74.01
N GLY A 81 -3.66 -16.48 73.91
CA GLY A 81 -4.49 -17.04 74.98
C GLY A 81 -5.79 -17.71 74.54
N ASP A 82 -5.70 -19.01 74.24
CA ASP A 82 -6.82 -19.95 74.07
C ASP A 82 -7.68 -20.11 75.33
N HIS A 83 -9.01 -20.23 75.19
CA HIS A 83 -9.76 -21.46 75.51
C HIS A 83 -11.28 -21.31 75.27
N ALA A 84 -11.87 -22.44 74.90
CA ALA A 84 -13.16 -22.62 74.26
C ALA A 84 -14.36 -22.89 75.20
N THR A 85 -15.54 -22.95 74.54
CA THR A 85 -16.85 -23.55 74.92
C THR A 85 -17.84 -22.63 75.64
N SER A 86 -19.15 -22.58 75.34
CA SER A 86 -19.97 -23.05 74.21
C SER A 86 -21.40 -22.56 74.48
N SER A 87 -22.07 -21.95 73.50
CA SER A 87 -23.53 -21.99 73.40
C SER A 87 -23.91 -22.13 71.92
N GLY A 88 -24.49 -23.27 71.57
CA GLY A 88 -24.91 -23.60 70.22
C GLY A 88 -26.42 -23.76 70.15
N SER A 89 -27.03 -23.02 69.23
CA SER A 89 -28.35 -23.31 68.66
C SER A 89 -28.19 -23.41 67.13
N GLN A 90 -28.66 -24.53 66.58
CA GLN A 90 -29.04 -24.89 65.21
C GLN A 90 -29.27 -23.73 64.21
N ARG A 91 -29.13 -23.86 62.88
CA ARG A 91 -28.69 -24.87 61.90
C ARG A 91 -28.89 -24.20 60.52
N ASP A 92 -27.98 -24.37 59.57
CA ASP A 92 -28.29 -24.66 58.15
C ASP A 92 -26.99 -24.71 57.33
N SER A 93 -26.69 -25.92 56.84
CA SER A 93 -25.49 -26.26 56.10
C SER A 93 -25.79 -26.24 54.60
N LYS A 94 -25.14 -25.33 53.86
CA LYS A 94 -25.04 -25.40 52.40
C LYS A 94 -23.62 -25.87 52.06
N LEU A 95 -23.51 -27.01 51.38
CA LEU A 95 -22.23 -27.57 50.92
C LEU A 95 -21.53 -26.58 49.99
N GLU A 96 -20.36 -26.09 50.39
CA GLU A 96 -19.37 -25.51 49.48
C GLU A 96 -18.51 -26.64 48.92
N LEU A 97 -18.55 -26.85 47.60
CA LEU A 97 -17.66 -27.77 46.90
C LEU A 97 -16.84 -27.01 45.85
N PHE A 98 -15.62 -26.69 46.26
CA PHE A 98 -14.38 -26.53 45.49
C PHE A 98 -14.40 -25.74 44.16
N GLY A 99 -13.77 -24.56 44.21
CA GLY A 99 -12.60 -24.32 43.36
C GLY A 99 -12.78 -23.56 42.03
N PHE A 100 -13.84 -22.79 41.83
CA PHE A 100 -14.00 -21.99 40.60
C PHE A 100 -13.23 -20.66 40.62
N ASP A 101 -13.06 -20.03 41.79
CA ASP A 101 -12.42 -18.70 41.86
C ASP A 101 -10.90 -18.71 41.64
N SER A 102 -10.24 -19.85 41.85
CA SER A 102 -8.79 -19.97 41.60
C SER A 102 -8.48 -20.08 40.10
N LEU A 103 -9.38 -20.66 39.29
CA LEU A 103 -9.18 -20.83 37.85
C LEU A 103 -9.45 -19.52 37.08
N VAL A 104 -10.38 -18.68 37.56
CA VAL A 104 -10.70 -17.37 36.98
C VAL A 104 -9.55 -16.37 37.14
N ASN A 105 -8.76 -16.50 38.20
CA ASN A 105 -7.58 -15.66 38.43
C ASN A 105 -6.37 -16.06 37.56
N ILE A 106 -6.24 -17.34 37.18
CA ILE A 106 -5.16 -17.83 36.32
C ILE A 106 -5.40 -17.46 34.84
N LEU A 107 -6.66 -17.28 34.43
CA LEU A 107 -7.06 -16.97 33.04
C LEU A 107 -7.33 -15.47 32.78
N GLY A 108 -7.08 -14.58 33.74
CA GLY A 108 -7.09 -13.13 33.51
C GLY A 108 -8.45 -12.53 33.09
N LEU A 109 -9.57 -13.13 33.53
CA LEU A 109 -10.92 -12.66 33.17
C LEU A 109 -11.48 -11.57 34.11
N LYS A 110 -10.69 -11.11 35.09
CA LYS A 110 -11.06 -10.03 36.01
C LYS A 110 -10.50 -8.65 35.61
N SER A 111 -10.34 -8.40 34.31
CA SER A 111 -10.12 -7.03 33.79
C SER A 111 -11.29 -6.51 32.93
N MET A 112 -12.39 -7.28 32.82
CA MET A 112 -13.58 -6.91 32.04
C MET A 112 -14.72 -6.30 32.87
N THR A 113 -14.50 -6.03 34.16
CA THR A 113 -15.45 -5.29 35.02
C THR A 113 -14.73 -4.13 35.69
N GLY A 114 -14.43 -3.09 34.90
CA GLY A 114 -13.97 -1.79 35.37
C GLY A 114 -14.88 -0.71 34.81
N GLU A 115 -15.53 0.02 35.72
CA GLU A 115 -16.28 1.29 35.60
C GLU A 115 -17.02 1.62 34.29
N GLU A 116 -18.36 1.68 34.39
CA GLU A 116 -19.22 2.40 33.45
C GLU A 116 -18.82 3.88 33.38
N VAL A 117 -18.21 4.28 32.27
CA VAL A 117 -18.15 5.68 31.85
C VAL A 117 -19.55 6.08 31.36
N PRO A 118 -20.17 7.18 31.83
CA PRO A 118 -21.51 7.55 31.41
C PRO A 118 -21.52 7.90 29.91
N ALA A 119 -22.54 7.42 29.20
CA ALA A 119 -22.77 7.75 27.80
C ALA A 119 -22.95 9.26 27.60
N PRO A 120 -22.44 9.88 26.52
CA PRO A 120 -22.68 11.29 26.25
C PRO A 120 -24.16 11.49 25.89
N SER A 121 -24.86 12.25 26.73
CA SER A 121 -26.22 12.73 26.49
C SER A 121 -26.25 13.71 25.30
N SER A 122 -27.30 13.61 24.48
CA SER A 122 -27.56 14.53 23.35
C SER A 122 -27.64 15.99 23.81
N PRO A 123 -27.20 16.97 23.01
CA PRO A 123 -27.26 18.37 23.40
C PRO A 123 -28.71 18.87 23.32
N ARG A 124 -29.29 19.15 24.48
CA ARG A 124 -30.43 20.06 24.65
C ARG A 124 -29.87 21.38 25.20
N GLU A 125 -30.42 22.48 24.71
CA GLU A 125 -29.93 23.86 24.82
C GLU A 125 -29.54 24.35 26.23
N GLY A 126 -28.48 25.18 26.25
CA GLY A 126 -28.40 26.39 27.07
C GLY A 126 -27.71 26.28 28.43
N GLU A 127 -26.36 26.33 28.45
CA GLU A 127 -25.61 27.03 29.52
C GLU A 127 -24.15 27.27 29.11
N ASP A 128 -23.69 28.49 29.35
CA ASP A 128 -22.43 29.07 28.87
C ASP A 128 -21.21 28.43 29.53
N VAL A 129 -20.47 27.61 28.78
CA VAL A 129 -19.13 27.17 29.14
C VAL A 129 -18.13 27.76 28.15
N ALA A 130 -17.22 28.58 28.69
CA ALA A 130 -16.17 29.26 27.95
C ALA A 130 -15.38 28.30 27.05
N ILE A 131 -15.59 28.44 25.75
CA ILE A 131 -14.86 27.73 24.71
C ILE A 131 -13.41 28.25 24.74
N THR A 132 -12.50 27.45 25.28
CA THR A 132 -11.10 27.57 24.90
C THR A 132 -11.05 27.08 23.45
N ILE A 133 -11.06 28.01 22.50
CA ILE A 133 -10.99 27.74 21.06
C ILE A 133 -9.62 27.08 20.79
N GLY A 134 -9.57 25.77 20.93
CA GLY A 134 -8.58 24.94 20.26
C GLY A 134 -8.85 25.07 18.77
N ARG A 135 -8.08 25.92 18.10
CA ARG A 135 -8.09 26.11 16.64
C ARG A 135 -8.18 24.72 15.97
N PRO A 136 -9.19 24.42 15.14
CA PRO A 136 -9.16 23.20 14.34
C PRO A 136 -7.87 23.26 13.51
N LYS A 137 -6.99 22.28 13.68
CA LYS A 137 -5.79 22.16 12.85
C LYS A 137 -6.31 22.07 11.41
N GLU A 138 -6.07 23.10 10.60
CA GLU A 138 -6.51 23.13 9.20
C GLU A 138 -6.02 21.85 8.52
N ALA A 139 -6.95 20.92 8.28
CA ALA A 139 -6.66 19.72 7.53
C ALA A 139 -6.32 20.19 6.12
N GLY A 140 -5.04 20.12 5.77
CA GLY A 140 -4.57 20.50 4.44
C GLY A 140 -5.38 19.81 3.33
N PRO A 141 -5.39 20.36 2.11
CA PRO A 141 -6.21 19.86 1.01
C PRO A 141 -5.99 18.36 0.80
N LYS A 142 -7.05 17.56 0.97
CA LYS A 142 -7.03 16.11 0.75
C LYS A 142 -7.13 15.79 -0.74
N PHE A 143 -6.41 14.76 -1.18
CA PHE A 143 -6.32 14.40 -2.60
C PHE A 143 -7.53 13.57 -3.07
N GLY A 144 -7.92 13.78 -4.33
CA GLY A 144 -8.90 12.95 -5.02
C GLY A 144 -8.31 11.65 -5.57
N THR A 145 -9.15 10.80 -6.16
CA THR A 145 -8.77 9.48 -6.68
C THR A 145 -7.70 9.52 -7.78
N MET A 146 -7.80 10.48 -8.71
CA MET A 146 -6.90 10.56 -9.85
C MET A 146 -5.47 10.94 -9.42
N MET A 147 -5.30 12.08 -8.75
CA MET A 147 -3.99 12.55 -8.28
C MET A 147 -3.45 11.77 -7.07
N GLY A 148 -4.34 11.22 -6.24
CA GLY A 148 -3.95 10.55 -5.00
C GLY A 148 -3.58 9.07 -5.17
N VAL A 149 -4.18 8.37 -6.16
CA VAL A 149 -4.03 6.92 -6.33
C VAL A 149 -3.65 6.56 -7.76
N PHE A 150 -4.47 6.93 -8.76
CA PHE A 150 -4.26 6.50 -10.14
C PHE A 150 -2.91 6.96 -10.72
N VAL A 151 -2.59 8.26 -10.61
CA VAL A 151 -1.34 8.83 -11.12
C VAL A 151 -0.11 8.24 -10.43
N PRO A 152 -0.03 8.16 -9.08
CA PRO A 152 1.08 7.49 -8.41
C PRO A 152 1.24 6.02 -8.78
N CYS A 153 0.14 5.27 -8.90
CA CYS A 153 0.20 3.87 -9.35
C CYS A 153 0.72 3.76 -10.78
N LEU A 154 0.20 4.58 -11.70
CA LEU A 154 0.63 4.60 -13.09
C LEU A 154 2.11 4.93 -13.22
N GLN A 155 2.59 5.93 -12.49
CA GLN A 155 3.99 6.36 -12.48
C GLN A 155 4.94 5.28 -11.91
N ASN A 156 4.48 4.50 -10.94
CA ASN A 156 5.31 3.45 -10.33
C ASN A 156 5.32 2.16 -11.15
N ILE A 157 4.26 1.90 -11.93
CA ILE A 157 4.18 0.76 -12.87
C ILE A 157 4.96 1.08 -14.16
N LEU A 158 4.82 2.31 -14.70
CA LEU A 158 5.52 2.76 -15.90
C LEU A 158 6.99 3.07 -15.57
N GLY A 159 7.82 2.04 -15.58
CA GLY A 159 9.25 2.13 -15.28
C GLY A 159 10.16 2.01 -16.51
N ILE A 160 11.45 1.94 -16.23
CA ILE A 160 12.53 1.75 -17.20
C ILE A 160 12.36 0.51 -18.09
N ILE A 161 11.76 -0.55 -17.55
CA ILE A 161 11.61 -1.84 -18.25
C ILE A 161 10.78 -1.68 -19.52
N TYR A 162 9.74 -0.84 -19.50
CA TYR A 162 8.91 -0.62 -20.71
C TYR A 162 9.70 -0.03 -21.86
N TYR A 163 10.57 0.95 -21.59
CA TYR A 163 11.29 1.66 -22.64
C TYR A 163 12.49 0.87 -23.19
N ILE A 164 13.23 0.21 -22.30
CA ILE A 164 14.53 -0.36 -22.63
C ILE A 164 14.47 -1.88 -22.85
N ARG A 165 13.71 -2.60 -22.03
CA ARG A 165 13.75 -4.06 -22.01
C ARG A 165 12.57 -4.70 -22.73
N PHE A 166 11.46 -3.98 -22.90
CA PHE A 166 10.22 -4.57 -23.40
C PHE A 166 10.31 -5.05 -24.85
N THR A 167 10.91 -4.26 -25.75
CA THR A 167 11.14 -4.65 -27.15
C THR A 167 12.04 -5.88 -27.26
N TRP A 168 13.09 -5.91 -26.45
CA TRP A 168 14.01 -7.04 -26.35
C TRP A 168 13.34 -8.32 -25.80
N ILE A 169 12.46 -8.20 -24.79
CA ILE A 169 11.65 -9.31 -24.28
C ILE A 169 10.75 -9.88 -25.40
N VAL A 170 10.15 -9.01 -26.23
CA VAL A 170 9.35 -9.43 -27.39
C VAL A 170 10.19 -10.14 -28.44
N GLY A 171 11.43 -9.69 -28.69
CA GLY A 171 12.36 -10.37 -29.60
C GLY A 171 12.77 -11.77 -29.14
N MET A 172 13.07 -11.94 -27.85
CA MET A 172 13.52 -13.23 -27.28
C MET A 172 12.38 -14.24 -27.16
N ALA A 173 11.29 -13.84 -26.49
CA ALA A 173 10.16 -14.74 -26.23
C ALA A 173 9.27 -14.94 -27.46
N GLY A 174 9.30 -14.02 -28.42
CA GLY A 174 8.32 -13.94 -29.48
C GLY A 174 6.95 -13.47 -28.97
N ILE A 175 6.07 -13.12 -29.91
CA ILE A 175 4.77 -12.50 -29.61
C ILE A 175 3.92 -13.38 -28.69
N TRP A 176 3.81 -14.67 -29.00
CA TRP A 176 2.93 -15.58 -28.24
C TRP A 176 3.34 -15.70 -26.76
N GLN A 177 4.62 -15.95 -26.49
CA GLN A 177 5.07 -16.11 -25.10
C GLN A 177 5.17 -14.78 -24.38
N SER A 178 5.45 -13.66 -25.06
CA SER A 178 5.35 -12.33 -24.46
C SER A 178 3.92 -12.00 -24.04
N LEU A 179 2.90 -12.35 -24.82
CA LEU A 179 1.50 -12.18 -24.41
C LEU A 179 1.19 -12.99 -23.15
N VAL A 180 1.60 -14.26 -23.12
CA VAL A 180 1.43 -15.13 -21.94
C VAL A 180 2.14 -14.53 -20.72
N LEU A 181 3.37 -14.06 -20.88
CA LEU A 181 4.18 -13.45 -19.83
C LEU A 181 3.51 -12.18 -19.26
N VAL A 182 3.03 -11.28 -20.12
CA VAL A 182 2.33 -10.06 -19.70
C VAL A 182 1.01 -10.40 -19.01
N SER A 183 0.22 -11.32 -19.57
CA SER A 183 -1.04 -11.77 -18.96
C SER A 183 -0.82 -12.46 -17.61
N PHE A 184 0.23 -13.28 -17.48
CA PHE A 184 0.56 -14.02 -16.26
C PHE A 184 0.97 -13.07 -15.12
N CYS A 185 1.90 -12.15 -15.39
CA CYS A 185 2.33 -11.13 -14.44
C CYS A 185 1.20 -10.13 -14.11
N GLY A 186 0.43 -9.72 -15.13
CA GLY A 186 -0.73 -8.84 -14.97
C GLY A 186 -1.88 -9.47 -14.17
N ALA A 187 -2.14 -10.77 -14.34
CA ALA A 187 -3.13 -11.49 -13.54
C ALA A 187 -2.74 -11.54 -12.06
N CYS A 188 -1.46 -11.77 -11.76
CA CYS A 188 -0.94 -11.76 -10.39
C CYS A 188 -1.18 -10.41 -9.69
N THR A 189 -0.88 -9.30 -10.36
CA THR A 189 -1.05 -7.97 -9.79
C THR A 189 -2.52 -7.53 -9.77
N PHE A 190 -3.31 -7.95 -10.76
CA PHE A 190 -4.76 -7.72 -10.77
C PHE A 190 -5.48 -8.42 -9.62
N LEU A 191 -5.21 -9.71 -9.38
CA LEU A 191 -5.77 -10.45 -8.24
C LEU A 191 -5.35 -9.82 -6.91
N THR A 192 -4.09 -9.40 -6.80
CA THR A 192 -3.61 -8.67 -5.61
C THR A 192 -4.31 -7.32 -5.46
N GLY A 193 -4.59 -6.62 -6.55
CA GLY A 193 -5.37 -5.38 -6.57
C GLY A 193 -6.82 -5.58 -6.10
N LEU A 194 -7.45 -6.71 -6.43
CA LEU A 194 -8.79 -7.07 -5.91
C LEU A 194 -8.76 -7.31 -4.40
N SER A 195 -7.78 -8.08 -3.91
CA SER A 195 -7.56 -8.29 -2.47
C SER A 195 -7.32 -6.95 -1.76
N LEU A 196 -6.43 -6.10 -2.29
CA LEU A 196 -6.18 -4.76 -1.75
C LEU A 196 -7.44 -3.89 -1.73
N SER A 197 -8.29 -4.00 -2.75
CA SER A 197 -9.56 -3.28 -2.85
C SER A 197 -10.57 -3.73 -1.80
N ALA A 198 -10.70 -5.04 -1.59
CA ALA A 198 -11.54 -5.61 -0.55
C ALA A 198 -11.14 -5.06 0.83
N ILE A 199 -9.84 -5.07 1.10
CA ILE A 199 -9.31 -4.55 2.35
C ILE A 199 -9.54 -3.04 2.48
N ALA A 200 -9.35 -2.27 1.41
CA ALA A 200 -9.57 -0.83 1.44
C ALA A 200 -11.03 -0.44 1.76
N THR A 201 -11.98 -1.32 1.46
CA THR A 201 -13.39 -1.14 1.81
C THR A 201 -13.78 -1.69 3.19
N ASN A 202 -12.86 -2.38 3.87
CA ASN A 202 -13.11 -2.99 5.18
C ASN A 202 -12.83 -1.99 6.32
N GLY A 203 -13.75 -1.04 6.54
CA GLY A 203 -13.69 -0.08 7.64
C GLY A 203 -12.69 1.07 7.43
N ALA A 204 -12.33 1.77 8.51
CA ALA A 204 -11.41 2.91 8.46
C ALA A 204 -9.95 2.43 8.35
N MET A 205 -9.30 2.72 7.23
CA MET A 205 -7.88 2.42 7.02
C MET A 205 -7.01 3.49 7.69
N LYS A 206 -6.20 3.11 8.68
CA LYS A 206 -5.18 3.99 9.29
C LYS A 206 -4.00 4.22 8.32
N GLY A 207 -3.17 5.23 8.60
CA GLY A 207 -1.92 5.46 7.86
C GLY A 207 -0.96 4.27 8.05
N GLY A 208 -0.43 3.72 6.97
CA GLY A 208 0.41 2.50 7.00
C GLY A 208 0.14 1.52 5.87
N GLY A 209 -0.95 1.73 5.10
CA GLY A 209 -1.23 0.96 3.89
C GLY A 209 -1.44 -0.54 4.17
N PRO A 210 -0.94 -1.44 3.31
CA PRO A 210 -1.13 -2.89 3.42
C PRO A 210 -0.61 -3.51 4.73
N TYR A 211 0.47 -2.95 5.33
CA TYR A 211 1.06 -3.46 6.56
C TYR A 211 0.06 -3.55 7.71
N TYR A 212 -0.65 -2.44 7.98
CA TYR A 212 -1.64 -2.36 9.06
C TYR A 212 -2.71 -3.45 8.94
N LEU A 213 -3.02 -3.85 7.71
CA LEU A 213 -4.09 -4.78 7.39
C LEU A 213 -3.62 -6.23 7.49
N ILE A 214 -2.41 -6.52 7.00
CA ILE A 214 -1.75 -7.82 7.20
C ILE A 214 -1.60 -8.09 8.70
N GLY A 215 -1.19 -7.09 9.48
CA GLY A 215 -1.05 -7.22 10.95
C GLY A 215 -2.36 -7.53 11.66
N ARG A 216 -3.49 -6.99 11.19
CA ARG A 216 -4.82 -7.32 11.73
C ARG A 216 -5.30 -8.72 11.34
N ALA A 217 -4.89 -9.22 10.18
CA ALA A 217 -5.33 -10.50 9.64
C ALA A 217 -4.52 -11.68 10.19
N LEU A 218 -3.20 -11.58 10.09
CA LEU A 218 -2.24 -12.65 10.37
C LEU A 218 -1.58 -12.53 11.74
N GLY A 219 -1.92 -11.49 12.50
CA GLY A 219 -1.25 -11.13 13.74
C GLY A 219 -0.16 -10.06 13.53
N PRO A 220 0.11 -9.25 14.56
CA PRO A 220 1.06 -8.13 14.46
C PRO A 220 2.48 -8.59 14.08
N GLU A 221 2.90 -9.79 14.50
CA GLU A 221 4.22 -10.35 14.21
C GLU A 221 4.43 -10.58 12.72
N VAL A 222 3.43 -11.20 12.06
CA VAL A 222 3.47 -11.45 10.61
C VAL A 222 3.32 -10.13 9.85
N GLY A 223 2.44 -9.24 10.31
CA GLY A 223 2.28 -7.89 9.77
C GLY A 223 3.60 -7.13 9.73
N VAL A 224 4.28 -6.98 10.87
CA VAL A 224 5.55 -6.26 10.98
C VAL A 224 6.62 -6.91 10.12
N SER A 225 6.71 -8.24 10.10
CA SER A 225 7.68 -8.95 9.28
C SER A 225 7.52 -8.67 7.79
N ILE A 226 6.31 -8.87 7.24
CA ILE A 226 6.04 -8.62 5.82
C ILE A 226 6.13 -7.12 5.51
N GLY A 227 5.72 -6.25 6.44
CA GLY A 227 5.84 -4.81 6.32
C GLY A 227 7.28 -4.33 6.23
N LEU A 228 8.20 -4.90 7.03
CA LEU A 228 9.63 -4.59 6.96
C LEU A 228 10.27 -5.13 5.66
N CYS A 229 9.89 -6.30 5.19
CA CYS A 229 10.31 -6.79 3.86
C CYS A 229 9.81 -5.86 2.74
N PHE A 230 8.57 -5.39 2.83
CA PHE A 230 8.01 -4.44 1.86
C PHE A 230 8.70 -3.06 1.93
N PHE A 231 9.10 -2.61 3.11
CA PHE A 231 9.95 -1.43 3.30
C PHE A 231 11.29 -1.60 2.59
N LEU A 232 11.99 -2.72 2.83
CA LEU A 232 13.27 -3.03 2.16
C LEU A 232 13.09 -3.09 0.64
N GLY A 233 12.05 -3.77 0.15
CA GLY A 233 11.73 -3.83 -1.27
C GLY A 233 11.56 -2.45 -1.92
N ASN A 234 10.82 -1.53 -1.28
CA ASN A 234 10.67 -0.16 -1.79
C ASN A 234 11.97 0.65 -1.69
N ALA A 235 12.76 0.50 -0.61
CA ALA A 235 14.04 1.20 -0.47
C ALA A 235 15.04 0.78 -1.56
N VAL A 236 15.14 -0.53 -1.81
CA VAL A 236 16.00 -1.09 -2.86
C VAL A 236 15.47 -0.74 -4.25
N ALA A 237 14.16 -0.74 -4.48
CA ALA A 237 13.56 -0.29 -5.74
C ALA A 237 13.92 1.16 -6.08
N GLY A 238 14.00 2.04 -5.08
CA GLY A 238 14.49 3.41 -5.25
C GLY A 238 15.87 3.47 -5.94
N SER A 239 16.79 2.59 -5.55
CA SER A 239 18.14 2.54 -6.15
C SER A 239 18.13 2.06 -7.60
N MET A 240 17.30 1.06 -7.91
CA MET A 240 17.13 0.55 -9.28
C MET A 240 16.62 1.65 -10.21
N TYR A 241 15.64 2.44 -9.76
CA TYR A 241 15.11 3.54 -10.56
C TYR A 241 16.14 4.67 -10.73
N VAL A 242 16.91 5.01 -9.70
CA VAL A 242 17.98 6.02 -9.82
C VAL A 242 19.07 5.56 -10.80
N LEU A 243 19.56 4.33 -10.65
CA LEU A 243 20.56 3.75 -11.55
C LEU A 243 20.04 3.74 -13.00
N GLY A 244 18.77 3.39 -13.21
CA GLY A 244 18.15 3.45 -14.52
C GLY A 244 18.06 4.86 -15.13
N ALA A 245 17.81 5.88 -14.30
CA ALA A 245 17.83 7.28 -14.73
C ALA A 245 19.23 7.72 -15.16
N VAL A 246 20.24 7.34 -14.39
CA VAL A 246 21.65 7.67 -14.63
C VAL A 246 22.20 6.96 -15.86
N GLU A 247 21.90 5.68 -16.02
CA GLU A 247 22.28 4.91 -17.22
C GLU A 247 21.73 5.59 -18.48
N THR A 248 20.44 5.93 -18.47
CA THR A 248 19.82 6.62 -19.62
C THR A 248 20.39 8.02 -19.85
N PHE A 249 20.76 8.73 -18.79
CA PHE A 249 21.37 10.06 -18.90
C PHE A 249 22.77 10.00 -19.53
N LEU A 250 23.59 9.03 -19.13
CA LEU A 250 24.92 8.82 -19.69
C LEU A 250 24.85 8.33 -21.14
N ASP A 251 23.88 7.48 -21.47
CA ASP A 251 23.63 7.06 -22.86
C ASP A 251 23.16 8.24 -23.75
N ALA A 252 22.39 9.17 -23.19
CA ALA A 252 21.91 10.35 -23.92
C ALA A 252 22.99 11.43 -24.11
N ILE A 253 23.92 11.57 -23.16
CA ILE A 253 25.02 12.54 -23.19
C ILE A 253 26.34 11.83 -22.89
N PRO A 254 26.94 11.14 -23.87
CA PRO A 254 28.21 10.42 -23.67
C PRO A 254 29.36 11.34 -23.22
N SER A 255 29.32 12.62 -23.62
CA SER A 255 30.31 13.63 -23.22
C SER A 255 30.28 14.01 -21.73
N ALA A 256 29.29 13.52 -20.97
CA ALA A 256 29.20 13.75 -19.54
C ALA A 256 29.89 12.67 -18.69
N GLY A 257 30.40 11.58 -19.28
CA GLY A 257 31.14 10.55 -18.56
C GLY A 257 32.42 11.10 -17.91
N LEU A 258 32.62 10.83 -16.61
CA LEU A 258 33.80 11.27 -15.85
C LEU A 258 34.94 10.24 -15.96
N PHE A 259 34.59 8.96 -16.07
CA PHE A 259 35.53 7.85 -16.22
C PHE A 259 35.45 7.25 -17.65
N GLN A 260 36.55 6.63 -18.08
CA GLN A 260 36.72 6.17 -19.46
C GLN A 260 35.74 5.03 -19.81
N GLU A 261 35.01 5.16 -20.93
CA GLU A 261 34.03 4.18 -21.41
C GLU A 261 34.65 2.79 -21.62
N SER A 262 33.98 1.74 -21.14
CA SER A 262 34.35 0.37 -21.50
C SER A 262 33.79 0.05 -22.89
N VAL A 263 34.63 0.16 -23.92
CA VAL A 263 34.26 -0.21 -25.29
C VAL A 263 34.17 -1.72 -25.39
N THR A 264 32.96 -2.27 -25.50
CA THR A 264 32.78 -3.66 -25.91
C THR A 264 32.69 -3.73 -27.44
N VAL A 265 33.71 -4.33 -28.06
CA VAL A 265 33.74 -4.57 -29.51
C VAL A 265 32.98 -5.87 -29.78
N VAL A 266 31.79 -5.78 -30.37
CA VAL A 266 31.05 -6.96 -30.84
C VAL A 266 31.58 -7.33 -32.23
N ASN A 267 32.28 -8.46 -32.32
CA ASN A 267 32.66 -9.07 -33.60
C ASN A 267 31.50 -9.97 -34.07
N ASN A 268 30.68 -9.49 -35.00
CA ASN A 268 29.67 -10.34 -35.65
C ASN A 268 30.37 -11.42 -36.48
N THR A 269 30.37 -12.67 -36.00
CA THR A 269 30.70 -13.83 -36.84
C THR A 269 29.41 -14.39 -37.42
N LEU A 270 29.17 -14.11 -38.71
CA LEU A 270 28.08 -14.73 -39.48
C LEU A 270 28.35 -16.24 -39.66
N LEU A 271 27.35 -17.07 -39.37
CA LEU A 271 27.17 -18.32 -40.10
C LEU A 271 26.72 -17.99 -41.54
N ASN A 272 27.33 -18.66 -42.52
CA ASN A 272 27.00 -18.67 -43.96
C ASN A 272 27.41 -17.45 -44.81
N GLY A 273 28.72 -17.14 -44.85
CA GLY A 273 29.40 -16.88 -46.13
C GLY A 273 29.16 -15.57 -46.89
N THR A 274 28.39 -14.61 -46.37
CA THR A 274 28.31 -13.25 -46.94
C THR A 274 28.70 -12.20 -45.91
N ALA A 275 29.94 -11.72 -46.00
CA ALA A 275 30.51 -10.73 -45.10
C ALA A 275 29.80 -9.36 -45.24
N THR A 276 29.06 -8.97 -44.21
CA THR A 276 28.78 -7.55 -43.95
C THR A 276 29.46 -7.21 -42.64
N ALA A 277 30.70 -6.76 -42.72
CA ALA A 277 31.48 -6.32 -41.57
C ALA A 277 30.87 -5.04 -41.00
N GLY A 278 30.06 -5.17 -39.95
CA GLY A 278 29.65 -4.07 -39.09
C GLY A 278 30.13 -4.37 -37.67
N THR A 279 31.20 -3.70 -37.23
CA THR A 279 31.57 -3.63 -35.81
C THR A 279 30.57 -2.74 -35.09
N ALA A 280 29.60 -3.35 -34.40
CA ALA A 280 28.75 -2.62 -33.46
C ALA A 280 29.51 -2.49 -32.14
N THR A 281 30.07 -1.31 -31.87
CA THR A 281 30.62 -0.97 -30.56
C THR A 281 29.47 -0.59 -29.65
N ILE A 282 29.17 -1.42 -28.65
CA ILE A 282 28.19 -1.08 -27.62
C ILE A 282 28.98 -0.47 -26.46
N SER A 283 28.91 0.85 -26.35
CA SER A 283 29.41 1.58 -25.19
C SER A 283 28.45 1.33 -24.03
N THR A 284 28.86 0.49 -23.08
CA THR A 284 28.18 0.43 -21.78
C THR A 284 28.84 1.46 -20.86
N PRO A 285 28.06 2.31 -20.18
CA PRO A 285 28.62 3.29 -19.26
C PRO A 285 29.41 2.60 -18.14
N SER A 286 30.48 3.25 -17.65
CA SER A 286 31.32 2.65 -16.62
C SER A 286 30.55 2.50 -15.30
N LEU A 287 30.81 1.41 -14.58
CA LEU A 287 30.15 1.14 -13.29
C LEU A 287 30.42 2.25 -12.26
N HIS A 288 31.59 2.90 -12.33
CA HIS A 288 31.95 4.01 -11.45
C HIS A 288 31.20 5.31 -11.79
N ASP A 289 30.94 5.61 -13.06
CA ASP A 289 30.09 6.74 -13.44
C ASP A 289 28.66 6.54 -12.92
N LEU A 290 28.12 5.33 -13.05
CA LEU A 290 26.79 4.98 -12.52
C LEU A 290 26.70 5.20 -11.02
N GLN A 291 27.75 4.80 -10.27
CA GLN A 291 27.82 4.99 -8.83
C GLN A 291 27.85 6.48 -8.45
N VAL A 292 28.75 7.27 -9.05
CA VAL A 292 28.93 8.69 -8.67
C VAL A 292 27.69 9.51 -8.99
N TYR A 293 27.18 9.43 -10.23
CA TYR A 293 25.96 10.13 -10.61
C TYR A 293 24.74 9.62 -9.84
N GLY A 294 24.66 8.30 -9.57
CA GLY A 294 23.59 7.71 -8.77
C GLY A 294 23.54 8.26 -7.34
N VAL A 295 24.69 8.42 -6.69
CA VAL A 295 24.77 9.01 -5.35
C VAL A 295 24.33 10.47 -5.37
N ILE A 296 24.80 11.26 -6.34
CA ILE A 296 24.42 12.68 -6.50
C ILE A 296 22.90 12.81 -6.69
N VAL A 297 22.31 12.03 -7.61
CA VAL A 297 20.86 12.04 -7.87
C VAL A 297 20.08 11.59 -6.64
N THR A 298 20.54 10.55 -5.92
CA THR A 298 19.88 10.08 -4.70
C THR A 298 19.87 11.15 -3.60
N ILE A 299 20.98 11.86 -3.41
CA ILE A 299 21.08 12.98 -2.46
C ILE A 299 20.10 14.10 -2.85
N LEU A 300 20.04 14.46 -4.13
CA LEU A 300 19.11 15.48 -4.63
C LEU A 300 17.64 15.07 -4.41
N LEU A 301 17.28 13.82 -4.72
CA LEU A 301 15.94 13.29 -4.44
C LEU A 301 15.63 13.30 -2.94
N CYS A 302 16.61 12.97 -2.10
CA CYS A 302 16.46 13.01 -0.64
C CYS A 302 16.09 14.43 -0.17
N PHE A 303 16.78 15.46 -0.66
CA PHE A 303 16.43 16.87 -0.36
C PHE A 303 15.02 17.25 -0.81
N ILE A 304 14.57 16.77 -1.97
CA ILE A 304 13.18 17.00 -2.43
C ILE A 304 12.18 16.33 -1.48
N VAL A 305 12.47 15.11 -1.01
CA VAL A 305 11.60 14.38 -0.07
C VAL A 305 11.56 15.05 1.31
N PHE A 306 12.64 15.70 1.76
CA PHE A 306 12.63 16.52 2.97
C PHE A 306 11.61 17.67 2.91
N GLY A 307 11.27 18.16 1.71
CA GLY A 307 10.18 19.14 1.50
C GLY A 307 8.77 18.60 1.81
N GLY A 308 8.63 17.29 2.06
CA GLY A 308 7.39 16.64 2.43
C GLY A 308 6.44 16.40 1.25
N VAL A 309 5.34 15.68 1.50
CA VAL A 309 4.43 15.27 0.40
C VAL A 309 3.66 16.38 -0.26
N LYS A 310 3.62 17.58 0.33
CA LYS A 310 3.01 18.73 -0.34
C LYS A 310 3.82 19.13 -1.58
N ILE A 311 5.15 19.19 -1.46
CA ILE A 311 6.04 19.44 -2.60
C ILE A 311 5.98 18.29 -3.58
N ILE A 312 6.12 17.04 -3.12
CA ILE A 312 6.07 15.85 -4.00
C ILE A 312 4.73 15.78 -4.76
N ASN A 313 3.63 16.09 -4.06
CA ASN A 313 2.28 16.39 -4.54
C ASN A 313 2.25 17.26 -5.80
N LYS A 314 2.95 18.39 -5.68
CA LYS A 314 2.96 19.44 -6.68
C LYS A 314 3.89 19.12 -7.84
N VAL A 315 4.98 18.38 -7.60
CA VAL A 315 5.96 18.01 -8.62
C VAL A 315 5.57 16.73 -9.37
N ALA A 316 4.76 15.84 -8.78
CA ALA A 316 4.37 14.56 -9.41
C ALA A 316 3.78 14.70 -10.83
N PRO A 317 2.86 15.65 -11.12
CA PRO A 317 2.37 15.86 -12.49
C PRO A 317 3.46 16.27 -13.47
N ALA A 318 4.50 17.00 -13.03
CA ALA A 318 5.62 17.42 -13.88
C ALA A 318 6.47 16.22 -14.34
N PHE A 319 6.52 15.14 -13.55
CA PHE A 319 7.14 13.88 -13.96
C PHE A 319 6.19 13.02 -14.82
N LEU A 320 4.88 13.06 -14.59
CA LEU A 320 3.91 12.24 -15.33
C LEU A 320 3.64 12.74 -16.75
N ILE A 321 3.47 14.06 -16.94
CA ILE A 321 3.09 14.63 -18.24
C ILE A 321 4.08 14.24 -19.36
N PRO A 322 5.41 14.35 -19.16
CA PRO A 322 6.39 13.90 -20.15
C PRO A 322 6.39 12.39 -20.39
N VAL A 323 6.06 11.58 -19.38
CA VAL A 323 5.93 10.13 -19.52
C VAL A 323 4.73 9.78 -20.42
N LEU A 324 3.56 10.39 -20.19
CA LEU A 324 2.41 10.16 -21.05
C LEU A 324 2.64 10.70 -22.47
N PHE A 325 3.31 11.84 -22.58
CA PHE A 325 3.68 12.42 -23.88
C PHE A 325 4.66 11.53 -24.65
N SER A 326 5.70 11.00 -24.00
CA SER A 326 6.65 10.07 -24.63
C SER A 326 5.98 8.75 -25.05
N LEU A 327 5.05 8.21 -24.25
CA LEU A 327 4.23 7.06 -24.66
C LEU A 327 3.41 7.37 -25.93
N LEU A 328 2.78 8.54 -26.00
CA LEU A 328 2.03 8.97 -27.16
C LEU A 328 2.94 9.12 -28.40
N CYS A 329 4.14 9.68 -28.23
CA CYS A 329 5.15 9.77 -29.28
C CYS A 329 5.62 8.40 -29.80
N ILE A 330 5.74 7.40 -28.91
CA ILE A 330 6.06 6.02 -29.30
C ILE A 330 4.94 5.46 -30.17
N TYR A 331 3.68 5.50 -29.70
CA TYR A 331 2.56 4.96 -30.47
C TYR A 331 2.39 5.64 -31.83
N LEU A 332 2.47 6.97 -31.89
CA LEU A 332 2.43 7.70 -33.16
C LEU A 332 3.59 7.28 -34.07
N GLY A 333 4.79 7.12 -33.51
CA GLY A 333 5.96 6.64 -34.22
C GLY A 333 5.76 5.26 -34.86
N VAL A 334 5.18 4.32 -34.11
CA VAL A 334 4.86 2.96 -34.59
C VAL A 334 3.91 3.00 -35.80
N PHE A 335 2.87 3.87 -35.76
CA PHE A 335 1.91 3.97 -36.86
C PHE A 335 2.45 4.71 -38.09
N ILE A 336 3.46 5.57 -37.94
CA ILE A 336 4.07 6.34 -39.03
C ILE A 336 5.21 5.56 -39.71
N ALA A 337 5.79 4.55 -39.05
CA ALA A 337 6.85 3.72 -39.61
C ALA A 337 6.37 2.93 -40.85
N PRO A 338 7.22 2.74 -41.89
CA PRO A 338 8.67 2.97 -41.92
C PRO A 338 9.06 4.39 -42.39
N ARG A 339 10.12 4.96 -41.79
CA ARG A 339 10.65 6.29 -42.15
C ARG A 339 11.78 6.17 -43.18
N HIS A 340 11.93 7.16 -44.06
CA HIS A 340 12.97 7.17 -45.12
C HIS A 340 14.42 7.03 -44.60
N ASN A 341 14.68 7.38 -43.34
CA ASN A 341 16.01 7.25 -42.69
C ASN A 341 16.05 6.18 -41.58
N ALA A 342 15.06 5.28 -41.52
CA ALA A 342 15.04 4.23 -40.50
C ALA A 342 16.08 3.12 -40.82
N PRO A 343 16.70 2.50 -39.80
CA PRO A 343 17.53 1.31 -40.00
C PRO A 343 16.76 0.22 -40.73
N LYS A 344 17.47 -0.59 -41.53
CA LYS A 344 16.87 -1.59 -42.44
C LYS A 344 15.98 -2.62 -41.70
N GLY A 345 16.12 -2.76 -40.39
CA GLY A 345 15.32 -3.65 -39.56
C GLY A 345 13.89 -3.18 -39.29
N ILE A 346 13.56 -1.88 -39.46
CA ILE A 346 12.22 -1.33 -39.20
C ILE A 346 11.37 -1.38 -40.48
N THR A 347 10.53 -2.41 -40.59
CA THR A 347 9.68 -2.64 -41.76
C THR A 347 8.39 -1.80 -41.75
N GLY A 348 8.01 -1.25 -40.61
CA GLY A 348 6.65 -0.75 -40.37
C GLY A 348 5.71 -1.90 -39.99
N LEU A 349 4.43 -1.59 -39.75
CA LEU A 349 3.42 -2.58 -39.35
C LEU A 349 3.16 -3.58 -40.50
N SER A 350 3.82 -4.73 -40.47
CA SER A 350 3.66 -5.79 -41.46
C SER A 350 3.18 -7.10 -40.84
N LEU A 351 2.26 -7.78 -41.53
CA LEU A 351 1.85 -9.14 -41.15
C LEU A 351 2.98 -10.16 -41.36
N THR A 352 3.95 -9.89 -42.23
CA THR A 352 5.11 -10.78 -42.43
C THR A 352 5.99 -10.78 -41.20
N SER A 353 6.41 -9.60 -40.73
CA SER A 353 7.21 -9.43 -39.52
C SER A 353 6.49 -9.98 -38.29
N LEU A 354 5.17 -9.76 -38.19
CA LEU A 354 4.36 -10.34 -37.10
C LEU A 354 4.35 -11.87 -37.13
N ARG A 355 4.29 -12.49 -38.32
CA ARG A 355 4.32 -13.94 -38.46
C ARG A 355 5.70 -14.51 -38.11
N ASP A 356 6.76 -13.84 -38.55
CA ASP A 356 8.13 -14.27 -38.33
C ASP A 356 8.51 -14.16 -36.84
N ASN A 357 8.00 -13.14 -36.15
CA ASN A 357 8.21 -12.92 -34.71
C ASN A 357 7.24 -13.70 -33.80
N TRP A 358 6.38 -14.56 -34.34
CA TRP A 358 5.37 -15.26 -33.54
C TRP A 358 5.97 -16.26 -32.54
N GLY A 359 7.01 -16.97 -32.97
CA GLY A 359 7.66 -18.04 -32.20
C GLY A 359 8.78 -17.57 -31.27
N SER A 360 8.99 -18.29 -30.17
CA SER A 360 10.10 -18.06 -29.25
C SER A 360 11.42 -18.59 -29.81
N GLU A 361 12.50 -17.87 -29.58
CA GLU A 361 13.86 -18.30 -29.90
C GLU A 361 14.79 -17.77 -28.84
N TYR A 362 14.94 -18.61 -27.82
CA TYR A 362 15.80 -18.33 -26.69
C TYR A 362 17.26 -18.52 -27.10
N GLN A 363 18.03 -17.45 -27.00
CA GLN A 363 19.45 -17.44 -27.36
C GLN A 363 20.31 -17.02 -26.16
N ARG A 364 21.61 -17.34 -26.24
CA ARG A 364 22.59 -16.86 -25.26
C ARG A 364 22.97 -15.42 -25.58
N THR A 365 23.23 -14.61 -24.57
CA THR A 365 23.68 -13.23 -24.74
C THR A 365 25.00 -12.95 -24.05
N ASN A 366 25.70 -11.95 -24.56
CA ASN A 366 26.83 -11.33 -23.87
C ASN A 366 26.36 -10.50 -22.66
N ASN A 367 27.29 -9.92 -21.92
CA ASN A 367 27.01 -9.06 -20.76
C ASN A 367 26.20 -7.79 -21.11
N ALA A 368 26.19 -7.39 -22.40
CA ALA A 368 25.39 -6.25 -22.88
C ALA A 368 23.95 -6.64 -23.27
N GLY A 369 23.59 -7.93 -23.20
CA GLY A 369 22.26 -8.43 -23.57
C GLY A 369 22.06 -8.66 -25.07
N VAL A 370 23.12 -8.62 -25.87
CA VAL A 370 23.07 -8.90 -27.31
C VAL A 370 23.32 -10.39 -27.56
N PRO A 371 22.59 -11.02 -28.51
CA PRO A 371 22.80 -12.42 -28.84
C PRO A 371 24.23 -12.73 -29.25
N ASP A 372 24.85 -13.70 -28.56
CA ASP A 372 26.18 -14.23 -28.85
C ASP A 372 26.18 -15.74 -28.57
N PRO A 373 26.50 -16.60 -29.55
CA PRO A 373 26.60 -18.05 -29.35
C PRO A 373 27.52 -18.45 -28.19
N ASN A 374 28.56 -17.67 -27.90
CA ASN A 374 29.51 -17.89 -26.81
C ASN A 374 29.15 -17.14 -25.52
N GLY A 375 27.97 -16.51 -25.47
CA GLY A 375 27.49 -15.75 -24.31
C GLY A 375 27.39 -16.59 -23.03
N SER A 376 27.66 -15.95 -21.89
CA SER A 376 27.64 -16.58 -20.57
C SER A 376 26.21 -16.72 -20.00
N ILE A 377 25.27 -15.90 -20.46
CA ILE A 377 23.91 -15.83 -19.93
C ILE A 377 22.95 -16.50 -20.90
N TYR A 378 22.26 -17.55 -20.44
CA TYR A 378 21.18 -18.19 -21.18
C TYR A 378 19.84 -17.69 -20.67
N TRP A 379 18.94 -17.33 -21.59
CA TRP A 379 17.61 -16.85 -21.27
C TRP A 379 16.58 -17.93 -21.50
N ASP A 380 15.69 -18.11 -20.54
CA ASP A 380 14.52 -18.95 -20.64
C ASP A 380 13.27 -18.14 -20.27
N PHE A 381 12.09 -18.76 -20.41
CA PHE A 381 10.83 -18.12 -20.01
C PHE A 381 10.85 -17.65 -18.55
N ASN A 382 11.47 -18.43 -17.66
CA ASN A 382 11.53 -18.12 -16.24
C ASN A 382 12.40 -16.87 -15.95
N ALA A 383 13.57 -16.76 -16.59
CA ALA A 383 14.41 -15.57 -16.51
C ALA A 383 13.69 -14.33 -17.03
N LEU A 384 12.90 -14.46 -18.11
CA LEU A 384 12.10 -13.34 -18.64
C LEU A 384 10.98 -12.92 -17.68
N VAL A 385 10.34 -13.87 -16.97
CA VAL A 385 9.37 -13.54 -15.91
C VAL A 385 10.06 -12.71 -14.83
N GLY A 386 11.27 -13.08 -14.40
CA GLY A 386 12.06 -12.34 -13.41
C GLY A 386 12.43 -10.93 -13.86
N LEU A 387 12.78 -10.78 -15.15
CA LEU A 387 13.11 -9.48 -15.74
C LEU A 387 11.89 -8.57 -15.89
N PHE A 388 10.73 -9.13 -16.26
CA PHE A 388 9.51 -8.35 -16.52
C PHE A 388 8.69 -8.06 -15.27
N PHE A 389 8.71 -8.94 -14.25
CA PHE A 389 7.86 -8.79 -13.07
C PHE A 389 7.96 -7.41 -12.38
N PRO A 390 9.14 -6.79 -12.20
CA PRO A 390 9.22 -5.44 -11.64
C PRO A 390 8.41 -4.39 -12.42
N ALA A 391 8.18 -4.59 -13.72
CA ALA A 391 7.41 -3.67 -14.58
C ALA A 391 5.90 -3.66 -14.31
N VAL A 392 5.37 -4.68 -13.63
CA VAL A 392 3.96 -4.72 -13.20
C VAL A 392 3.80 -4.40 -11.71
N THR A 393 4.90 -4.27 -10.97
CA THR A 393 4.86 -3.87 -9.56
C THR A 393 4.43 -2.42 -9.39
N GLY A 394 4.14 -2.02 -8.14
CA GLY A 394 3.81 -0.64 -7.82
C GLY A 394 2.33 -0.34 -7.65
N ILE A 395 1.45 -1.34 -7.71
CA ILE A 395 0.01 -1.22 -7.43
C ILE A 395 -0.31 -0.68 -6.02
N MET A 396 0.66 -0.78 -5.10
CA MET A 396 0.54 -0.33 -3.70
C MET A 396 0.97 1.13 -3.49
N ALA A 397 1.48 1.82 -4.52
CA ALA A 397 1.88 3.22 -4.41
C ALA A 397 0.69 4.12 -3.98
N GLY A 398 -0.52 3.79 -4.47
CA GLY A 398 -1.75 4.48 -4.09
C GLY A 398 -2.17 4.23 -2.63
N SER A 399 -1.99 3.01 -2.11
CA SER A 399 -2.31 2.70 -0.70
C SER A 399 -1.34 3.31 0.29
N ASN A 400 -0.08 3.56 -0.11
CA ASN A 400 0.92 4.21 0.74
C ASN A 400 0.57 5.68 1.08
N ARG A 401 -0.38 6.27 0.34
CA ARG A 401 -0.88 7.64 0.53
C ARG A 401 -2.28 7.70 1.15
N SER A 402 -2.77 6.59 1.70
CA SER A 402 -4.13 6.46 2.24
C SER A 402 -4.53 7.56 3.22
N ALA A 403 -3.60 8.03 4.06
CA ALA A 403 -3.83 9.09 5.04
C ALA A 403 -4.09 10.48 4.42
N SER A 404 -3.69 10.72 3.18
CA SER A 404 -3.83 12.01 2.49
C SER A 404 -5.01 12.05 1.52
N LEU A 405 -5.79 10.97 1.38
CA LEU A 405 -6.92 10.88 0.47
C LEU A 405 -8.20 11.47 1.10
N LYS A 406 -9.06 12.05 0.25
CA LYS A 406 -10.39 12.54 0.67
C LYS A 406 -11.31 11.39 1.09
N ASP A 407 -11.32 10.32 0.29
CA ASP A 407 -12.09 9.10 0.51
C ASP A 407 -11.24 7.90 0.11
N THR A 408 -10.68 7.22 1.11
CA THR A 408 -9.80 6.07 0.94
C THR A 408 -10.54 4.82 0.46
N GLN A 409 -11.77 4.61 0.94
CA GLN A 409 -12.55 3.40 0.65
C GLN A 409 -12.98 3.35 -0.82
N ARG A 410 -13.27 4.50 -1.42
CA ARG A 410 -13.61 4.58 -2.85
C ARG A 410 -12.40 4.78 -3.75
N SER A 411 -11.42 5.60 -3.33
CA SER A 411 -10.32 5.99 -4.21
C SER A 411 -9.31 4.89 -4.45
N ILE A 412 -8.98 4.08 -3.44
CA ILE A 412 -7.97 3.01 -3.61
C ILE A 412 -8.47 1.95 -4.60
N PRO A 413 -9.66 1.35 -4.44
CA PRO A 413 -10.13 0.33 -5.37
C PRO A 413 -10.19 0.80 -6.81
N ILE A 414 -10.81 1.95 -7.05
CA ILE A 414 -10.99 2.49 -8.41
C ILE A 414 -9.64 2.88 -9.00
N GLY A 415 -8.82 3.63 -8.24
CA GLY A 415 -7.55 4.12 -8.74
C GLY A 415 -6.55 3.00 -9.06
N THR A 416 -6.39 2.02 -8.17
CA THR A 416 -5.44 0.92 -8.36
C THR A 416 -5.88 -0.05 -9.46
N LEU A 417 -7.16 -0.43 -9.51
CA LEU A 417 -7.65 -1.34 -10.55
C LEU A 417 -7.64 -0.69 -11.93
N CYS A 418 -8.07 0.58 -12.05
CA CYS A 418 -7.97 1.30 -13.31
C CYS A 418 -6.51 1.46 -13.77
N ALA A 419 -5.58 1.77 -12.86
CA ALA A 419 -4.16 1.86 -13.22
C ALA A 419 -3.62 0.51 -13.73
N THR A 420 -3.91 -0.58 -13.00
CA THR A 420 -3.44 -1.93 -13.36
C THR A 420 -4.03 -2.42 -14.68
N LEU A 421 -5.32 -2.18 -14.93
CA LEU A 421 -5.97 -2.56 -16.19
C LEU A 421 -5.42 -1.75 -17.37
N THR A 422 -5.27 -0.43 -17.20
CA THR A 422 -4.72 0.44 -18.24
C THR A 422 -3.30 0.03 -18.61
N THR A 423 -2.41 -0.22 -17.65
CA THR A 423 -1.02 -0.62 -17.92
C THR A 423 -0.92 -2.01 -18.53
N THR A 424 -1.72 -2.98 -18.04
CA THR A 424 -1.73 -4.34 -18.62
C THR A 424 -2.24 -4.32 -20.06
N ALA A 425 -3.32 -3.58 -20.33
CA ALA A 425 -3.84 -3.42 -21.70
C ALA A 425 -2.81 -2.73 -22.61
N MET A 426 -2.14 -1.69 -22.09
CA MET A 426 -1.06 -1.01 -22.78
C MET A 426 0.08 -1.98 -23.15
N TYR A 427 0.58 -2.78 -22.20
CA TYR A 427 1.63 -3.76 -22.48
C TYR A 427 1.19 -4.82 -23.49
N LEU A 428 0.00 -5.39 -23.36
CA LEU A 428 -0.52 -6.39 -24.32
C LEU A 428 -0.61 -5.84 -25.74
N PHE A 429 -1.10 -4.60 -25.87
CA PHE A 429 -1.17 -3.92 -27.17
C PHE A 429 0.22 -3.66 -27.74
N SER A 430 1.16 -3.20 -26.92
CA SER A 430 2.55 -2.96 -27.34
C SER A 430 3.28 -4.23 -27.78
N VAL A 431 2.99 -5.41 -27.22
CA VAL A 431 3.57 -6.68 -27.70
C VAL A 431 3.23 -6.90 -29.18
N LEU A 432 1.96 -6.74 -29.54
CA LEU A 432 1.49 -6.94 -30.91
C LEU A 432 2.09 -5.91 -31.86
N LEU A 433 2.16 -4.65 -31.42
CA LEU A 433 2.72 -3.56 -32.23
C LEU A 433 4.21 -3.72 -32.48
N PHE A 434 5.02 -3.96 -31.43
CA PHE A 434 6.47 -4.12 -31.60
C PHE A 434 6.82 -5.39 -32.38
N GLY A 435 6.07 -6.48 -32.18
CA GLY A 435 6.22 -7.70 -32.96
C GLY A 435 5.89 -7.54 -34.45
N ALA A 436 4.96 -6.64 -34.80
CA ALA A 436 4.64 -6.33 -36.19
C ALA A 436 5.58 -5.30 -36.85
N LEU A 437 6.26 -4.48 -36.05
CA LEU A 437 6.97 -3.28 -36.49
C LEU A 437 8.37 -3.54 -37.07
N SER A 438 9.11 -4.46 -36.44
CA SER A 438 10.54 -4.63 -36.67
C SER A 438 10.92 -6.09 -36.81
N THR A 439 12.03 -6.35 -37.50
CA THR A 439 12.63 -7.69 -37.59
C THR A 439 13.19 -8.14 -36.25
N ARG A 440 13.31 -9.46 -36.05
CA ARG A 440 13.80 -10.05 -34.80
C ARG A 440 15.20 -9.58 -34.41
N GLU A 441 16.11 -9.49 -35.39
CA GLU A 441 17.49 -9.04 -35.15
C GLU A 441 17.49 -7.64 -34.55
N GLU A 442 16.74 -6.71 -35.14
CA GLU A 442 16.66 -5.33 -34.66
C GLU A 442 16.02 -5.23 -33.26
N LEU A 443 15.00 -6.06 -32.96
CA LEU A 443 14.40 -6.14 -31.61
C LEU A 443 15.42 -6.55 -30.54
N LEU A 444 16.45 -7.31 -30.93
CA LEU A 444 17.47 -7.82 -30.01
C LEU A 444 18.72 -6.93 -29.95
N THR A 445 19.08 -6.27 -31.05
CA THR A 445 20.27 -5.42 -31.13
C THR A 445 20.01 -3.98 -30.66
N ASP A 446 18.85 -3.41 -30.97
CA ASP A 446 18.51 -2.03 -30.56
C ASP A 446 17.84 -2.00 -29.18
N ARG A 447 18.67 -1.74 -28.17
CA ARG A 447 18.25 -1.59 -26.77
C ARG A 447 17.27 -0.42 -26.55
N LEU A 448 17.26 0.58 -27.44
CA LEU A 448 16.42 1.77 -27.37
C LEU A 448 15.52 1.89 -28.60
N LEU A 449 15.02 0.75 -29.11
CA LEU A 449 14.09 0.72 -30.24
C LEU A 449 12.88 1.63 -30.05
N THR A 450 12.40 1.79 -28.81
CA THR A 450 11.31 2.72 -28.51
C THR A 450 11.66 4.18 -28.79
N ALA A 451 12.94 4.57 -28.63
CA ALA A 451 13.44 5.89 -28.95
C ALA A 451 13.66 6.09 -30.46
N THR A 452 14.15 5.07 -31.17
CA THR A 452 14.40 5.15 -32.62
C THR A 452 13.09 5.23 -33.43
N VAL A 453 12.05 4.58 -32.93
CA VAL A 453 10.70 4.61 -33.55
C VAL A 453 9.93 5.90 -33.24
N ALA A 454 10.22 6.57 -32.13
CA ALA A 454 9.39 7.68 -31.66
C ALA A 454 9.38 8.90 -32.61
N TRP A 455 8.19 9.50 -32.75
CA TRP A 455 7.96 10.74 -33.49
C TRP A 455 7.54 11.86 -32.54
N PRO A 456 8.07 13.10 -32.64
CA PRO A 456 8.88 13.64 -33.74
C PRO A 456 10.40 13.46 -33.61
N ALA A 457 10.91 13.29 -32.38
CA ALA A 457 12.35 13.21 -32.10
C ALA A 457 12.66 12.17 -31.01
N PRO A 458 13.75 11.38 -31.16
CA PRO A 458 14.18 10.39 -30.16
C PRO A 458 14.46 10.98 -28.77
N VAL A 459 14.93 12.24 -28.72
CA VAL A 459 15.24 12.98 -27.49
C VAL A 459 14.05 13.04 -26.53
N VAL A 460 12.82 13.05 -27.04
CA VAL A 460 11.60 13.04 -26.22
C VAL A 460 11.52 11.78 -25.36
N ILE A 461 12.00 10.64 -25.87
CA ILE A 461 11.97 9.37 -25.16
C ILE A 461 13.06 9.32 -24.08
N TYR A 462 14.27 9.81 -24.36
CA TYR A 462 15.31 9.93 -23.33
C TYR A 462 14.85 10.79 -22.15
N ILE A 463 14.25 11.96 -22.42
CA ILE A 463 13.66 12.81 -21.37
C ILE A 463 12.53 12.09 -20.64
N GLY A 464 11.66 11.39 -21.39
CA GLY A 464 10.56 10.59 -20.84
C GLY A 464 11.05 9.52 -19.86
N ILE A 465 12.08 8.74 -20.24
CA ILE A 465 12.68 7.70 -19.40
C ILE A 465 13.25 8.30 -18.12
N ILE A 466 14.09 9.35 -18.23
CA ILE A 466 14.74 9.99 -17.08
C ILE A 466 13.68 10.53 -16.10
N LEU A 467 12.65 11.21 -16.59
CA LEU A 467 11.59 11.73 -15.72
C LEU A 467 10.69 10.64 -15.14
N SER A 468 10.46 9.54 -15.87
CA SER A 468 9.72 8.37 -15.37
C SER A 468 10.44 7.73 -14.20
N THR A 469 11.73 7.45 -14.37
CA THR A 469 12.55 6.75 -13.38
C THR A 469 12.84 7.62 -12.17
N LEU A 470 13.16 8.91 -12.33
CA LEU A 470 13.25 9.85 -11.21
C LEU A 470 11.93 9.97 -10.46
N GLY A 471 10.82 9.96 -11.19
CA GLY A 471 9.48 9.94 -10.63
C GLY A 471 9.21 8.72 -9.75
N ALA A 472 9.49 7.52 -10.24
CA ALA A 472 9.33 6.26 -9.50
C ALA A 472 10.30 6.17 -8.30
N ALA A 473 11.53 6.66 -8.46
CA ALA A 473 12.49 6.78 -7.36
C ALA A 473 11.96 7.71 -6.26
N LEU A 474 11.43 8.88 -6.62
CA LEU A 474 10.84 9.83 -5.68
C LEU A 474 9.65 9.22 -4.92
N GLN A 475 8.81 8.44 -5.60
CA GLN A 475 7.70 7.73 -4.96
C GLN A 475 8.19 6.68 -3.96
N SER A 476 9.22 5.91 -4.34
CA SER A 476 9.81 4.88 -3.49
C SER A 476 10.47 5.48 -2.23
N LEU A 477 11.24 6.56 -2.40
CA LEU A 477 11.87 7.31 -1.30
C LEU A 477 10.86 8.06 -0.41
N THR A 478 9.63 8.28 -0.88
CA THR A 478 8.55 8.87 -0.07
C THR A 478 7.72 7.79 0.63
N GLY A 479 7.44 6.69 -0.05
CA GLY A 479 6.57 5.61 0.43
C GLY A 479 7.25 4.76 1.52
N ALA A 480 8.50 4.37 1.32
CA ALA A 480 9.23 3.52 2.26
C ALA A 480 9.38 4.14 3.67
N PRO A 481 9.81 5.41 3.83
CA PRO A 481 9.90 6.03 5.16
C PRO A 481 8.58 6.10 5.91
N ARG A 482 7.48 6.33 5.19
CA ARG A 482 6.14 6.43 5.77
C ARG A 482 5.61 5.09 6.24
N LEU A 483 5.90 4.03 5.48
CA LEU A 483 5.64 2.67 5.90
C LEU A 483 6.44 2.34 7.17
N LEU A 484 7.75 2.66 7.19
CA LEU A 484 8.59 2.43 8.36
C LEU A 484 8.11 3.22 9.59
N ALA A 485 7.73 4.48 9.41
CA ALA A 485 7.17 5.31 10.48
C ALA A 485 5.83 4.79 10.98
N ALA A 486 4.98 4.23 10.11
CA ALA A 486 3.74 3.59 10.52
C ALA A 486 4.00 2.35 11.39
N ILE A 487 4.97 1.51 11.00
CA ILE A 487 5.40 0.34 11.80
C ILE A 487 5.99 0.79 13.14
N ALA A 488 6.77 1.86 13.16
CA ALA A 488 7.37 2.42 14.39
C ALA A 488 6.32 3.02 15.34
N ASN A 489 5.28 3.67 14.80
CA ASN A 489 4.20 4.28 15.58
C ASN A 489 3.33 3.27 16.30
N ASP A 490 3.35 2.00 15.88
CA ASP A 490 2.63 0.91 16.52
C ASP A 490 3.32 0.36 17.78
N ASP A 491 4.53 0.84 18.12
CA ASP A 491 5.30 0.52 19.34
C ASP A 491 5.54 -1.00 19.59
N ILE A 492 5.42 -1.83 18.55
CA ILE A 492 5.61 -3.29 18.64
C ILE A 492 7.09 -3.62 18.86
N LEU A 493 7.97 -3.02 18.05
CA LEU A 493 9.41 -3.24 18.10
C LEU A 493 10.12 -2.04 18.77
N PRO A 494 10.75 -2.22 19.95
CA PRO A 494 11.40 -1.12 20.64
C PRO A 494 12.60 -0.51 19.87
N VAL A 495 13.24 -1.30 19.00
CA VAL A 495 14.34 -0.82 18.14
C VAL A 495 13.86 0.21 17.11
N LEU A 496 12.59 0.14 16.70
CA LEU A 496 12.02 1.07 15.72
C LEU A 496 11.53 2.38 16.36
N ASN A 497 11.53 2.52 17.68
CA ASN A 497 11.03 3.72 18.38
C ASN A 497 11.76 5.01 17.97
N TYR A 498 12.99 4.91 17.48
CA TYR A 498 13.72 6.06 16.93
C TYR A 498 13.04 6.68 15.70
N PHE A 499 12.29 5.88 14.93
CA PHE A 499 11.59 6.30 13.73
C PHE A 499 10.13 6.74 13.98
N LYS A 500 9.73 6.88 15.25
CA LYS A 500 8.39 7.30 15.65
C LYS A 500 8.14 8.77 15.31
N VAL A 501 6.96 9.07 14.76
CA VAL A 501 6.62 10.40 14.27
C VAL A 501 5.16 10.73 14.60
N SER A 502 4.90 11.96 15.03
CA SER A 502 3.54 12.41 15.36
C SER A 502 2.62 12.41 14.14
N GLU A 503 1.31 12.22 14.38
CA GLU A 503 0.32 12.17 13.29
C GLU A 503 0.34 13.44 12.43
N GLY A 504 0.71 13.26 11.16
CA GLY A 504 0.79 14.33 10.16
C GLY A 504 2.14 15.05 10.05
N ALA A 505 3.14 14.69 10.87
CA ALA A 505 4.52 15.13 10.67
C ALA A 505 5.24 14.25 9.64
N GLU A 506 6.26 14.81 8.97
CA GLU A 506 7.05 14.08 7.97
C GLU A 506 8.17 13.27 8.65
N PRO A 507 8.40 12.01 8.23
CA PRO A 507 9.32 11.11 8.93
C PRO A 507 10.78 11.30 8.49
N HIS A 508 11.38 12.43 8.87
CA HIS A 508 12.74 12.82 8.46
C HIS A 508 13.82 11.76 8.79
N ALA A 509 13.79 11.16 9.98
CA ALA A 509 14.75 10.11 10.38
C ALA A 509 14.62 8.84 9.52
N ALA A 510 13.38 8.42 9.23
CA ALA A 510 13.13 7.26 8.37
C ALA A 510 13.50 7.55 6.91
N THR A 511 13.31 8.80 6.45
CA THR A 511 13.74 9.24 5.11
C THR A 511 15.26 9.15 4.98
N LEU A 512 16.01 9.65 5.97
CA LEU A 512 17.46 9.55 5.96
C LEU A 512 17.92 8.09 5.96
N PHE A 513 17.32 7.24 6.79
CA PHE A 513 17.63 5.80 6.83
C PHE A 513 17.36 5.09 5.50
N THR A 514 16.23 5.40 4.87
CA THR A 514 15.88 4.85 3.54
C THR A 514 16.86 5.32 2.47
N ALA A 515 17.25 6.61 2.50
CA ALA A 515 18.23 7.16 1.58
C ALA A 515 19.61 6.50 1.75
N LEU A 516 20.03 6.18 2.98
CA LEU A 516 21.28 5.45 3.24
C LEU A 516 21.24 4.02 2.65
N ILE A 517 20.12 3.30 2.81
CA ILE A 517 19.94 1.99 2.18
C ILE A 517 19.99 2.12 0.65
N CYS A 518 19.30 3.11 0.09
CA CYS A 518 19.30 3.38 -1.34
C CYS A 518 20.72 3.67 -1.86
N ILE A 519 21.48 4.55 -1.19
CA ILE A 519 22.88 4.85 -1.52
C ILE A 519 23.74 3.59 -1.46
N GLY A 520 23.59 2.76 -0.42
CA GLY A 520 24.30 1.48 -0.32
C GLY A 520 24.03 0.57 -1.51
N CYS A 521 22.77 0.46 -1.96
CA CYS A 521 22.40 -0.31 -3.14
C CYS A 521 22.91 0.32 -4.45
N VAL A 522 22.92 1.66 -4.57
CA VAL A 522 23.51 2.37 -5.71
C VAL A 522 25.01 2.07 -5.80
N ILE A 523 25.73 2.02 -4.67
CA ILE A 523 27.16 1.69 -4.65
C ILE A 523 27.43 0.25 -5.13
N ILE A 524 26.52 -0.71 -4.88
CA ILE A 524 26.65 -2.06 -5.44
C ILE A 524 26.65 -2.01 -6.98
N GLY A 525 25.92 -1.05 -7.59
CA GLY A 525 26.02 -0.70 -9.01
C GLY A 525 25.54 -1.78 -9.99
N ASN A 526 25.08 -2.93 -9.51
CA ASN A 526 24.68 -4.06 -10.34
C ASN A 526 23.15 -4.23 -10.35
N LEU A 527 22.51 -3.77 -11.42
CA LEU A 527 21.06 -3.87 -11.63
C LEU A 527 20.56 -5.32 -11.69
N ASP A 528 21.38 -6.25 -12.18
CA ASP A 528 20.99 -7.65 -12.38
C ASP A 528 20.93 -8.42 -11.05
N LEU A 529 21.68 -8.00 -10.03
CA LEU A 529 21.57 -8.54 -8.66
C LEU A 529 20.43 -7.90 -7.87
N ILE A 530 20.20 -6.60 -8.10
CA ILE A 530 19.21 -5.82 -7.38
C ILE A 530 17.79 -6.21 -7.80
N THR A 531 17.56 -6.43 -9.10
CA THR A 531 16.22 -6.66 -9.66
C THR A 531 15.53 -7.91 -9.09
N PRO A 532 16.14 -9.12 -9.11
CA PRO A 532 15.51 -10.31 -8.53
C PRO A 532 15.22 -10.14 -7.03
N THR A 533 16.15 -9.52 -6.30
CA THR A 533 15.98 -9.27 -4.85
C THR A 533 14.74 -8.43 -4.56
N ILE A 534 14.52 -7.35 -5.33
CA ILE A 534 13.33 -6.50 -5.22
C ILE A 534 12.05 -7.31 -5.49
N THR A 535 12.03 -8.11 -6.57
CA THR A 535 10.84 -8.88 -6.96
C THR A 535 10.39 -9.84 -5.87
N MET A 536 11.33 -10.48 -5.17
CA MET A 536 11.00 -11.40 -4.08
C MET A 536 10.31 -10.70 -2.91
N PHE A 537 10.77 -9.50 -2.53
CA PHE A 537 10.14 -8.74 -1.46
C PHE A 537 8.74 -8.23 -1.83
N PHE A 538 8.53 -7.81 -3.09
CA PHE A 538 7.19 -7.43 -3.55
C PHE A 538 6.24 -8.63 -3.64
N LEU A 539 6.70 -9.76 -4.18
CA LEU A 539 5.91 -11.00 -4.25
C LEU A 539 5.54 -11.53 -2.88
N LEU A 540 6.45 -11.45 -1.90
CA LEU A 540 6.16 -11.82 -0.51
C LEU A 540 5.06 -10.93 0.09
N CYS A 541 5.11 -9.62 -0.17
CA CYS A 541 4.06 -8.70 0.24
C CYS A 541 2.71 -9.01 -0.44
N TYR A 542 2.73 -9.30 -1.74
CA TYR A 542 1.52 -9.62 -2.51
C TYR A 542 0.89 -10.93 -2.04
N ALA A 543 1.71 -11.95 -1.80
CA ALA A 543 1.29 -13.20 -1.18
C ALA A 543 0.69 -12.95 0.21
N GLY A 544 1.33 -12.13 1.04
CA GLY A 544 0.83 -11.75 2.36
C GLY A 544 -0.54 -11.07 2.34
N VAL A 545 -0.74 -10.11 1.43
CA VAL A 545 -2.03 -9.44 1.24
C VAL A 545 -3.12 -10.41 0.79
N ASN A 546 -2.82 -11.25 -0.20
CA ASN A 546 -3.76 -12.23 -0.73
C ASN A 546 -4.13 -13.30 0.32
N LEU A 547 -3.14 -13.82 1.04
CA LEU A 547 -3.33 -14.80 2.10
C LEU A 547 -4.13 -14.22 3.28
N SER A 548 -3.87 -12.95 3.63
CA SER A 548 -4.63 -12.24 4.67
C SER A 548 -6.11 -12.15 4.34
N CYS A 549 -6.47 -11.75 3.12
CA CYS A 549 -7.87 -11.70 2.67
C CYS A 549 -8.52 -13.08 2.72
N PHE A 550 -7.85 -14.09 2.19
CA PHE A 550 -8.35 -15.46 2.16
C PHE A 550 -8.62 -15.99 3.59
N LEU A 551 -7.69 -15.79 4.52
CA LEU A 551 -7.86 -16.26 5.90
C LEU A 551 -8.94 -15.49 6.64
N LEU A 552 -9.07 -14.18 6.43
CA LEU A 552 -10.13 -13.39 7.04
C LEU A 552 -11.54 -13.79 6.56
N ASP A 553 -11.68 -14.15 5.28
CA ASP A 553 -12.91 -14.74 4.74
C ASP A 553 -13.16 -16.15 5.31
N LEU A 554 -12.14 -17.01 5.29
CA LEU A 554 -12.28 -18.41 5.73
C LEU A 554 -12.65 -18.53 7.21
N LEU A 555 -12.14 -17.61 8.03
CA LEU A 555 -12.34 -17.60 9.48
C LEU A 555 -13.58 -16.80 9.91
N ASP A 556 -14.32 -16.19 8.98
CA ASP A 556 -15.47 -15.31 9.25
C ASP A 556 -15.17 -14.27 10.35
N ALA A 557 -14.03 -13.59 10.23
CA ALA A 557 -13.57 -12.68 11.25
C ALA A 557 -14.61 -11.55 11.49
N PRO A 558 -14.99 -11.22 12.74
CA PRO A 558 -16.07 -10.25 13.01
C PRO A 558 -15.82 -8.84 12.46
N SER A 559 -14.54 -8.47 12.38
CA SER A 559 -14.08 -7.18 11.85
C SER A 559 -13.95 -7.15 10.34
N TRP A 560 -14.19 -8.27 9.66
CA TRP A 560 -14.09 -8.42 8.22
C TRP A 560 -15.48 -8.37 7.56
N ARG A 561 -15.77 -7.27 6.87
CA ARG A 561 -17.01 -7.00 6.13
C ARG A 561 -16.68 -6.21 4.86
N PRO A 562 -16.00 -6.81 3.88
CA PRO A 562 -15.62 -6.12 2.65
C PRO A 562 -16.88 -5.66 1.92
N ARG A 563 -16.93 -4.38 1.53
CA ARG A 563 -18.06 -3.81 0.76
C ARG A 563 -17.85 -3.91 -0.75
N TRP A 564 -16.67 -4.34 -1.17
CA TRP A 564 -16.29 -4.46 -2.58
C TRP A 564 -16.95 -5.67 -3.25
N LYS A 565 -17.68 -5.44 -4.35
CA LYS A 565 -18.51 -6.48 -5.01
C LYS A 565 -17.72 -7.55 -5.77
N LEU A 566 -16.49 -7.25 -6.21
CA LEU A 566 -15.66 -8.17 -7.00
C LEU A 566 -14.73 -9.03 -6.12
N HIS A 567 -14.92 -8.97 -4.81
CA HIS A 567 -14.13 -9.76 -3.86
C HIS A 567 -14.73 -11.15 -3.70
N HIS A 568 -13.89 -12.18 -3.78
CA HIS A 568 -14.25 -13.56 -3.45
C HIS A 568 -13.02 -14.29 -2.89
N TRP A 569 -13.21 -15.11 -1.86
CA TRP A 569 -12.11 -15.80 -1.16
C TRP A 569 -11.22 -16.63 -2.10
N SER A 570 -11.81 -17.26 -3.13
CA SER A 570 -11.07 -18.09 -4.08
C SER A 570 -10.12 -17.26 -4.96
N LEU A 571 -10.47 -16.02 -5.30
CA LEU A 571 -9.62 -15.14 -6.08
C LEU A 571 -8.39 -14.72 -5.28
N SER A 572 -8.55 -14.48 -3.98
CA SER A 572 -7.45 -14.22 -3.06
C SER A 572 -6.55 -15.46 -2.88
N LEU A 573 -7.12 -16.66 -2.77
CA LEU A 573 -6.32 -17.90 -2.70
C LEU A 573 -5.52 -18.14 -3.98
N VAL A 574 -6.16 -18.01 -5.15
CA VAL A 574 -5.48 -18.14 -6.45
C VAL A 574 -4.37 -17.09 -6.58
N GLY A 575 -4.62 -15.85 -6.15
CA GLY A 575 -3.61 -14.79 -6.14
C GLY A 575 -2.41 -15.13 -5.24
N ALA A 576 -2.65 -15.68 -4.05
CA ALA A 576 -1.59 -16.11 -3.13
C ALA A 576 -0.74 -17.25 -3.72
N LEU A 577 -1.40 -18.28 -4.27
CA LEU A 577 -0.72 -19.41 -4.93
C LEU A 577 0.09 -18.94 -6.14
N LEU A 578 -0.48 -18.06 -6.96
CA LEU A 578 0.18 -17.50 -8.12
C LEU A 578 1.44 -16.69 -7.73
N CYS A 579 1.40 -15.91 -6.66
CA CYS A 579 2.58 -15.21 -6.14
C CYS A 579 3.69 -16.21 -5.75
N VAL A 580 3.35 -17.26 -5.01
CA VAL A 580 4.32 -18.29 -4.59
C VAL A 580 4.92 -19.01 -5.80
N VAL A 581 4.09 -19.40 -6.77
CA VAL A 581 4.56 -20.03 -8.01
C VAL A 581 5.54 -19.09 -8.74
N ILE A 582 5.22 -17.82 -8.90
CA ILE A 582 6.11 -16.84 -9.56
C ILE A 582 7.44 -16.70 -8.81
N MET A 583 7.44 -16.68 -7.48
CA MET A 583 8.70 -16.62 -6.69
C MET A 583 9.63 -17.79 -7.05
N PHE A 584 9.11 -19.02 -7.00
CA PHE A 584 9.92 -20.21 -7.33
C PHE A 584 10.29 -20.31 -8.81
N LEU A 585 9.46 -19.78 -9.72
CA LEU A 585 9.81 -19.70 -11.15
C LEU A 585 10.98 -18.75 -11.38
N ILE A 586 10.98 -17.56 -10.78
CA ILE A 586 12.06 -16.58 -10.99
C ILE A 586 13.38 -17.11 -10.44
N SER A 587 13.40 -17.50 -9.18
CA SER A 587 14.58 -18.07 -8.56
C SER A 587 14.26 -18.69 -7.21
N TRP A 588 14.52 -20.00 -7.09
CA TRP A 588 14.37 -20.70 -5.82
C TRP A 588 15.37 -20.21 -4.75
N SER A 589 16.60 -19.83 -5.14
CA SER A 589 17.65 -19.43 -4.20
C SER A 589 17.32 -18.08 -3.55
N PHE A 590 16.96 -17.08 -4.35
CA PHE A 590 16.52 -15.78 -3.82
C PHE A 590 15.20 -15.91 -3.04
N THR A 591 14.30 -16.80 -3.45
CA THR A 591 13.06 -17.09 -2.71
C THR A 591 13.35 -17.61 -1.31
N VAL A 592 14.24 -18.61 -1.17
CA VAL A 592 14.62 -19.18 0.13
C VAL A 592 15.29 -18.13 1.01
N ILE A 593 16.18 -17.30 0.44
CA ILE A 593 16.84 -16.21 1.19
C ILE A 593 15.82 -15.19 1.69
N SER A 594 14.87 -14.76 0.84
CA SER A 594 13.83 -13.80 1.24
C SER A 594 12.87 -14.39 2.28
N LEU A 595 12.48 -15.66 2.17
CA LEU A 595 11.65 -16.34 3.16
C LEU A 595 12.40 -16.55 4.48
N ALA A 596 13.69 -16.87 4.43
CA ALA A 596 14.53 -16.98 5.62
C ALA A 596 14.66 -15.62 6.33
N LEU A 597 14.87 -14.53 5.58
CA LEU A 597 14.92 -13.18 6.13
C LEU A 597 13.57 -12.80 6.78
N ALA A 598 12.45 -13.05 6.09
CA ALA A 598 11.12 -12.81 6.65
C ALA A 598 10.89 -13.65 7.92
N SER A 599 11.28 -14.92 7.92
CA SER A 599 11.16 -15.80 9.08
C SER A 599 12.03 -15.33 10.26
N LEU A 600 13.23 -14.81 9.98
CA LEU A 600 14.13 -14.23 10.98
C LEU A 600 13.53 -12.96 11.59
N ILE A 601 12.97 -12.07 10.78
CA ILE A 601 12.31 -10.86 11.27
C ILE A 601 11.09 -11.25 12.10
N TYR A 602 10.26 -12.19 11.63
CA TYR A 602 9.14 -12.74 12.39
C TYR A 602 9.60 -13.29 13.75
N TYR A 603 10.64 -14.11 13.77
CA TYR A 603 11.18 -14.67 15.01
C TYR A 603 11.69 -13.57 15.95
N TYR A 604 12.40 -12.57 15.42
CA TYR A 604 12.84 -11.41 16.19
C TYR A 604 11.66 -10.63 16.81
N VAL A 605 10.61 -10.38 16.02
CA VAL A 605 9.39 -9.73 16.49
C VAL A 605 8.69 -10.58 17.54
N SER A 606 8.65 -11.91 17.38
CA SER A 606 8.04 -12.80 18.37
C SER A 606 8.75 -12.77 19.73
N LEU A 607 10.07 -12.54 19.74
CA LEU A 607 10.89 -12.49 20.97
C LEU A 607 10.89 -11.12 21.64
N LYS A 608 10.93 -10.04 20.86
CA LYS A 608 11.09 -8.66 21.35
C LYS A 608 9.82 -7.82 21.27
N GLY A 609 8.79 -8.33 20.58
CA GLY A 609 7.50 -7.69 20.41
C GLY A 609 6.81 -7.51 21.76
N LYS A 610 6.38 -6.28 22.04
CA LYS A 610 5.46 -6.07 23.16
C LYS A 610 4.08 -6.60 22.76
N ALA A 611 3.39 -7.27 23.68
CA ALA A 611 1.99 -7.64 23.51
C ALA A 611 1.15 -6.35 23.43
N GLY A 612 0.99 -5.82 22.23
CA GLY A 612 0.03 -4.75 21.96
C GLY A 612 -1.38 -5.32 21.89
N ASP A 613 -2.38 -4.52 22.22
CA ASP A 613 -3.80 -4.86 22.12
C ASP A 613 -4.27 -4.79 20.65
N TRP A 614 -3.58 -5.54 19.80
CA TRP A 614 -3.98 -5.75 18.42
C TRP A 614 -5.10 -6.77 18.45
N GLY A 615 -6.26 -6.39 17.92
CA GLY A 615 -7.36 -7.31 17.63
C GLY A 615 -6.89 -8.35 16.64
N ASP A 616 -6.24 -9.39 17.16
CA ASP A 616 -5.61 -10.46 16.41
C ASP A 616 -6.71 -11.27 15.70
N GLY A 617 -6.60 -11.37 14.37
CA GLY A 617 -7.49 -12.18 13.54
C GLY A 617 -7.57 -13.62 14.04
N PHE A 618 -6.46 -14.17 14.53
CA PHE A 618 -6.43 -15.51 15.11
C PHE A 618 -7.13 -15.57 16.47
N LYS A 619 -6.89 -14.64 17.40
CA LYS A 619 -7.66 -14.59 18.67
C LYS A 619 -9.15 -14.40 18.43
N SER A 620 -9.52 -13.56 17.47
CA SER A 620 -10.92 -13.39 17.05
C SER A 620 -11.48 -14.68 16.45
N ALA A 621 -10.69 -15.40 15.66
CA ALA A 621 -11.08 -16.70 15.10
C ALA A 621 -11.22 -17.78 16.18
N TYR A 622 -10.30 -17.86 17.15
CA TYR A 622 -10.41 -18.77 18.30
C TYR A 622 -11.65 -18.46 19.12
N PHE A 623 -11.93 -17.17 19.36
CA PHE A 623 -13.15 -16.74 20.02
C PHE A 623 -14.40 -17.15 19.22
N GLN A 624 -14.40 -16.97 17.90
CA GLN A 624 -15.52 -17.41 17.04
C GLN A 624 -15.68 -18.94 17.01
N LEU A 625 -14.59 -19.69 16.95
CA LEU A 625 -14.60 -21.15 16.98
C LEU A 625 -15.18 -21.63 18.32
N ALA A 626 -14.75 -21.02 19.43
CA ALA A 626 -15.29 -21.27 20.76
C ALA A 626 -16.78 -20.87 20.86
N LEU A 627 -17.18 -19.76 20.26
CA LEU A 627 -18.57 -19.29 20.30
C LEU A 627 -19.48 -20.16 19.42
N ARG A 628 -19.00 -20.63 18.27
CA ARG A 628 -19.67 -21.59 17.39
C ARG A 628 -19.81 -22.96 18.06
N SER A 629 -18.77 -23.45 18.72
CA SER A 629 -18.83 -24.72 19.46
C SER A 629 -19.76 -24.61 20.68
N LEU A 630 -19.74 -23.50 21.42
CA LEU A 630 -20.69 -23.25 22.51
C LEU A 630 -22.14 -23.16 22.02
N ARG A 631 -22.40 -22.52 20.87
CA ARG A 631 -23.74 -22.47 20.26
C ARG A 631 -24.21 -23.84 19.78
N SER A 632 -23.32 -24.66 19.20
CA SER A 632 -23.70 -26.02 18.78
C SER A 632 -24.02 -26.93 19.97
N LEU A 633 -23.29 -26.78 21.08
CA LEU A 633 -23.59 -27.44 22.35
C LEU A 633 -24.95 -27.00 22.94
N GLY A 634 -25.24 -25.69 22.90
CA GLY A 634 -26.53 -25.15 23.34
C GLY A 634 -27.72 -25.66 22.52
N ALA A 635 -27.55 -25.81 21.21
CA ALA A 635 -28.56 -26.38 20.31
C ALA A 635 -28.82 -27.87 20.61
N HIS A 636 -27.77 -28.65 20.92
CA HIS A 636 -27.92 -30.06 21.28
C HIS A 636 -28.56 -30.28 22.66
N CYS A 637 -28.22 -29.47 23.66
CA CYS A 637 -28.87 -29.53 24.99
C CYS A 637 -30.37 -29.16 24.94
N SER A 638 -30.78 -28.27 24.04
CA SER A 638 -32.20 -27.94 23.81
C SER A 638 -32.98 -29.13 23.22
N SER A 639 -32.33 -29.95 22.38
CA SER A 639 -32.98 -31.12 21.76
C SER A 639 -33.20 -32.30 22.71
N HIS A 640 -32.33 -32.47 23.71
CA HIS A 640 -32.40 -33.58 24.67
C HIS A 640 -33.13 -33.25 25.99
N SER A 641 -33.47 -31.98 26.24
CA SER A 641 -34.13 -31.54 27.48
C SER A 641 -35.65 -31.35 27.36
N LYS A 642 -36.28 -31.79 26.26
CA LYS A 642 -37.73 -32.04 26.28
C LYS A 642 -37.97 -33.36 27.04
N PRO A 643 -38.52 -33.34 28.28
CA PRO A 643 -39.04 -34.56 28.85
C PRO A 643 -40.13 -35.08 27.92
N SER A 644 -40.11 -36.38 27.63
CA SER A 644 -41.23 -37.08 27.03
C SER A 644 -42.45 -36.91 27.93
N SER A 645 -43.29 -35.91 27.64
CA SER A 645 -44.66 -35.87 28.15
C SER A 645 -45.46 -36.90 27.35
N SER A 646 -45.67 -38.06 27.99
CA SER A 646 -46.82 -38.98 27.89
C SER A 646 -47.53 -39.13 26.55
#